data_AF-A0A7M3LST0-F1
#
_entry.id   AF-A0A7M3LST0-F1
#
_cell.length_a   1.000
_cell.length_b   1.000
_cell.length_c   1.000
_cell.angle_alpha   90.00
_cell.angle_beta   90.00
_cell.angle_gamma   90.00
#
_symmetry.space_group_name_H-M   'P 1'
#
loop_
_entity.id
_entity.type
_entity.pdbx_description
1 polymer ?
#
loop_
_entity_poly.entity_id
_entity_poly.type
_entity_poly.pdbx_seq_one_letter_code
_entity_poly.pdbx_strand_id
1 'polypeptide(L)'
;MSLSEWGFGDFAQTLRELGFSRPPASDIMPGAVHGNGSYVTNFAPVNFLNLQRRADVMERMVAATQQYGLASGGSRTLQGVSLHHLAMEETISRYLGKEASISFGTGVLANIGFIHAMSGRQVFSRGLVLDNSDTVFVFDRDAHWSLWKAAEGLKYGERLFSFKHNRVDELEKVLQGLQGKRVVVVFESVYSIDGTVAPMHEIVDVCEKYGALSFCDDANGFLVYGPSHRRFYDEYQGLLRSTFIMVSMKKAVGVEGGLIAGPRDAIEGFEVLTGTATFTAGMSAPAAAATDYITQLLAYNEPGIVDNYLAKVEDFRRRLFAAELPVTETETCFTSIQVGDEHKAFAVHHDFLERGFRVPVYCYPATKRNEAVLRIILNDAHTDEQTTEFIKVASELRDKYGFDGPKKRPNRNVSPLQKTVTHVLNEPSQVEVRPRYEGNNINTWIGFKHVNYMVEEAVLAHFRAAGLSSRTLFEEYGLGLDIARLDTRILNAFHLDESAVATVTPVGKGQELTFRVTLSKSTTGAEGTEGADGAEGTEAGGKATKDVTAQVKVVLRREKYVDATNAVPRELSRFAVNKIAHAQPERDAEVTPSADWGITATHRTDPLLKELTEGRNAIGWRWRIPYPYCHNNERLQMSGYLRLMEEAKDRFVADRGISIKTLLDERKWIPVVPRSRIEFLDEALMEEELYIVYSVEDVFKDFTYTSRMDCYVVRDGKLVPTATGTIVHGYAEIADRKNWSLVSFDDRVLAALNGTVAEEGTAAEEEPAAAEAESDPGVTMHLSLRGA
;
A
#
# COMPACT_ATOMS: atom_id res chain seq x y z
N MET A 1 19.90 -62.33 -8.85
CA MET A 1 19.27 -61.44 -7.86
C MET A 1 17.78 -61.44 -8.07
N SER A 2 16.99 -61.77 -7.05
CA SER A 2 15.52 -61.68 -7.10
C SER A 2 15.06 -60.30 -6.67
N LEU A 3 13.87 -59.86 -7.10
CA LEU A 3 13.26 -58.58 -6.68
C LEU A 3 13.14 -58.42 -5.15
N SER A 4 13.13 -59.53 -4.40
CA SER A 4 13.13 -59.53 -2.94
C SER A 4 14.41 -58.96 -2.33
N GLU A 5 15.55 -59.05 -3.02
CA GLU A 5 16.83 -58.50 -2.57
C GLU A 5 16.93 -56.97 -2.76
N TRP A 6 15.95 -56.36 -3.45
CA TRP A 6 15.91 -54.92 -3.73
C TRP A 6 15.14 -54.13 -2.67
N GLY A 7 14.58 -54.79 -1.64
CA GLY A 7 13.92 -54.14 -0.51
C GLY A 7 12.55 -53.51 -0.79
N PHE A 8 11.98 -53.68 -2.00
CA PHE A 8 10.65 -53.13 -2.33
C PHE A 8 9.52 -53.67 -1.45
N GLY A 9 9.64 -54.92 -0.98
CA GLY A 9 8.67 -55.53 -0.06
C GLY A 9 8.59 -54.77 1.27
N ASP A 10 9.75 -54.62 1.92
CA ASP A 10 9.91 -53.91 3.19
C ASP A 10 9.50 -52.43 3.05
N PHE A 11 9.90 -51.79 1.95
CA PHE A 11 9.52 -50.41 1.66
C PHE A 11 7.99 -50.25 1.51
N ALA A 12 7.35 -51.12 0.72
CA ALA A 12 5.90 -51.08 0.52
C ALA A 12 5.13 -51.41 1.80
N GLN A 13 5.66 -52.30 2.65
CA GLN A 13 5.08 -52.58 3.96
C GLN A 13 5.17 -51.36 4.89
N THR A 14 6.36 -50.75 4.99
CA THR A 14 6.57 -49.54 5.80
C THR A 14 5.65 -48.40 5.36
N LEU A 15 5.46 -48.19 4.05
CA LEU A 15 4.50 -47.21 3.53
C LEU A 15 3.08 -47.49 4.04
N ARG A 16 2.63 -48.75 4.00
CA ARG A 16 1.30 -49.13 4.52
C ARG A 16 1.16 -48.88 6.02
N GLU A 17 2.20 -49.20 6.80
CA GLU A 17 2.24 -48.97 8.25
C GLU A 17 2.22 -47.47 8.61
N LEU A 18 2.84 -46.63 7.78
CA LEU A 18 2.79 -45.17 7.88
C LEU A 18 1.47 -44.57 7.36
N GLY A 19 0.50 -45.39 6.94
CA GLY A 19 -0.79 -44.94 6.45
C GLY A 19 -0.80 -44.45 5.00
N PHE A 20 0.29 -44.64 4.23
CA PHE A 20 0.28 -44.42 2.78
C PHE A 20 -0.56 -45.51 2.11
N SER A 21 -1.86 -45.25 2.01
CA SER A 21 -2.79 -46.07 1.24
C SER A 21 -2.87 -45.60 -0.20
N ARG A 22 -3.25 -46.50 -1.12
CA ARG A 22 -3.61 -46.08 -2.47
C ARG A 22 -4.84 -45.18 -2.37
N PRO A 23 -4.83 -43.98 -2.96
CA PRO A 23 -6.03 -43.18 -3.00
C PRO A 23 -7.14 -43.97 -3.71
N PRO A 24 -8.39 -43.93 -3.22
CA PRO A 24 -9.49 -44.64 -3.86
C PRO A 24 -9.66 -44.10 -5.29
N ALA A 25 -9.85 -45.01 -6.24
CA ALA A 25 -10.20 -44.65 -7.61
C ALA A 25 -11.52 -43.86 -7.58
N SER A 26 -11.60 -42.83 -8.41
CA SER A 26 -12.78 -41.97 -8.50
C SER A 26 -13.51 -42.28 -9.80
N ASP A 27 -14.85 -42.42 -9.75
CA ASP A 27 -15.69 -42.58 -10.95
C ASP A 27 -15.98 -41.23 -11.63
N ILE A 28 -15.67 -40.14 -10.94
CA ILE A 28 -15.63 -38.77 -11.47
C ILE A 28 -14.20 -38.24 -11.50
N MET A 29 -13.83 -37.46 -12.51
CA MET A 29 -12.54 -36.76 -12.47
C MET A 29 -12.51 -35.77 -11.30
N PRO A 30 -11.48 -35.80 -10.44
CA PRO A 30 -11.48 -35.03 -9.19
C PRO A 30 -11.64 -33.53 -9.44
N GLY A 31 -12.63 -32.92 -8.79
CA GLY A 31 -12.89 -31.47 -8.76
C GLY A 31 -13.12 -31.03 -7.32
N ALA A 32 -14.21 -30.33 -7.04
CA ALA A 32 -14.68 -30.09 -5.66
C ALA A 32 -15.10 -31.39 -4.92
N VAL A 33 -15.27 -32.50 -5.65
CA VAL A 33 -15.67 -33.81 -5.13
C VAL A 33 -14.77 -34.91 -5.69
N HIS A 34 -14.51 -35.96 -4.91
CA HIS A 34 -13.71 -37.14 -5.26
C HIS A 34 -14.32 -38.41 -4.65
N GLY A 35 -14.39 -39.52 -5.37
CA GLY A 35 -14.87 -40.80 -4.82
C GLY A 35 -15.48 -41.73 -5.86
N ASN A 36 -15.91 -42.91 -5.43
CA ASN A 36 -16.62 -43.90 -6.24
C ASN A 36 -17.73 -44.52 -5.39
N GLY A 37 -18.99 -44.24 -5.72
CA GLY A 37 -20.18 -44.64 -4.93
C GLY A 37 -20.32 -43.95 -3.56
N SER A 38 -19.22 -43.50 -2.94
CA SER A 38 -19.17 -42.64 -1.76
C SER A 38 -18.16 -41.51 -2.01
N TYR A 39 -18.62 -40.27 -1.82
CA TYR A 39 -17.91 -39.07 -2.23
C TYR A 39 -17.44 -38.23 -1.04
N VAL A 40 -16.23 -37.66 -1.16
CA VAL A 40 -15.68 -36.69 -0.22
C VAL A 40 -15.51 -35.32 -0.88
N THR A 41 -15.61 -34.26 -0.09
CA THR A 41 -15.32 -32.90 -0.55
C THR A 41 -13.81 -32.73 -0.68
N ASN A 42 -13.34 -32.32 -1.85
CA ASN A 42 -11.93 -32.30 -2.21
C ASN A 42 -11.37 -30.88 -2.26
N PHE A 43 -10.49 -30.57 -1.30
CA PHE A 43 -9.73 -29.31 -1.21
C PHE A 43 -8.29 -29.45 -1.78
N ALA A 44 -8.03 -30.53 -2.52
CA ALA A 44 -6.80 -30.80 -3.26
C ALA A 44 -6.86 -30.71 -4.81
N PRO A 45 -7.88 -30.14 -5.47
CA PRO A 45 -7.97 -30.19 -6.93
C PRO A 45 -6.88 -29.30 -7.53
N VAL A 46 -6.26 -29.82 -8.60
CA VAL A 46 -5.20 -29.12 -9.30
C VAL A 46 -5.79 -28.12 -10.31
N ASN A 47 -6.96 -28.45 -10.84
CA ASN A 47 -7.84 -27.69 -11.71
C ASN A 47 -8.81 -26.84 -10.87
N PHE A 48 -8.47 -25.59 -10.59
CA PHE A 48 -9.25 -24.79 -9.63
C PHE A 48 -10.38 -23.97 -10.25
N LEU A 49 -10.31 -23.58 -11.52
CA LEU A 49 -11.40 -22.85 -12.20
C LEU A 49 -12.55 -23.78 -12.69
N ASN A 50 -12.36 -25.10 -12.60
CA ASN A 50 -13.35 -26.10 -13.02
C ASN A 50 -13.81 -26.03 -14.50
N LEU A 51 -13.06 -25.35 -15.37
CA LEU A 51 -13.42 -25.10 -16.77
C LEU A 51 -13.47 -26.37 -17.62
N GLN A 52 -12.76 -27.43 -17.24
CA GLN A 52 -12.78 -28.71 -17.94
C GLN A 52 -14.16 -29.42 -17.90
N ARG A 53 -15.14 -28.89 -17.14
CA ARG A 53 -16.53 -29.34 -17.12
C ARG A 53 -17.49 -28.37 -17.82
N ARG A 54 -17.01 -27.26 -18.36
CA ARG A 54 -17.84 -26.28 -19.08
C ARG A 54 -18.22 -26.86 -20.44
N ALA A 55 -19.49 -26.72 -20.83
CA ALA A 55 -20.05 -27.40 -22.00
C ALA A 55 -19.31 -27.04 -23.30
N ASP A 56 -19.07 -25.74 -23.52
CA ASP A 56 -18.33 -25.22 -24.68
C ASP A 56 -16.87 -25.66 -24.75
N VAL A 57 -16.18 -25.77 -23.61
CA VAL A 57 -14.82 -26.33 -23.52
C VAL A 57 -14.82 -27.80 -23.93
N MET A 58 -15.77 -28.59 -23.41
CA MET A 58 -15.91 -29.99 -23.78
C MET A 58 -16.25 -30.16 -25.27
N GLU A 59 -17.16 -29.34 -25.80
CA GLU A 59 -17.51 -29.32 -27.23
C GLU A 59 -16.28 -29.04 -28.09
N ARG A 60 -15.40 -28.11 -27.68
CA ARG A 60 -14.16 -27.82 -28.40
C ARG A 60 -13.22 -29.02 -28.44
N MET A 61 -13.08 -29.71 -27.30
CA MET A 61 -12.25 -30.91 -27.20
C MET A 61 -12.83 -32.07 -28.02
N VAL A 62 -14.15 -32.27 -28.00
CA VAL A 62 -14.86 -33.29 -28.80
C VAL A 62 -14.70 -33.02 -30.28
N ALA A 63 -14.88 -31.78 -30.73
CA ALA A 63 -14.72 -31.41 -32.14
C ALA A 63 -13.29 -31.69 -32.63
N ALA A 64 -12.28 -31.28 -31.85
CA ALA A 64 -10.89 -31.57 -32.18
C ALA A 64 -10.59 -33.08 -32.18
N THR A 65 -11.22 -33.84 -31.28
CA THR A 65 -11.11 -35.32 -31.25
C THR A 65 -11.70 -35.95 -32.51
N GLN A 66 -12.86 -35.48 -32.97
CA GLN A 66 -13.50 -35.97 -34.19
C GLN A 66 -12.67 -35.67 -35.45
N GLN A 67 -11.99 -34.52 -35.46
CA GLN A 67 -11.18 -34.09 -36.60
C GLN A 67 -9.79 -34.72 -36.63
N TYR A 68 -9.09 -34.79 -35.50
CA TYR A 68 -7.67 -35.16 -35.41
C TYR A 68 -7.41 -36.52 -34.71
N GLY A 69 -8.42 -37.13 -34.09
CA GLY A 69 -8.26 -38.34 -33.28
C GLY A 69 -7.72 -38.05 -31.88
N LEU A 70 -7.26 -39.10 -31.19
CA LEU A 70 -6.93 -39.08 -29.75
C LEU A 70 -5.50 -38.62 -29.43
N ALA A 71 -4.54 -38.86 -30.32
CA ALA A 71 -3.12 -38.68 -30.02
C ALA A 71 -2.37 -38.06 -31.21
N SER A 72 -1.20 -37.49 -30.93
CA SER A 72 -0.30 -37.01 -31.98
C SER A 72 0.29 -38.20 -32.77
N GLY A 73 0.53 -38.01 -34.07
CA GLY A 73 1.04 -39.07 -34.96
C GLY A 73 2.53 -39.41 -34.74
N GLY A 74 3.21 -38.68 -33.85
CA GLY A 74 4.62 -38.87 -33.51
C GLY A 74 5.10 -37.79 -32.55
N SER A 75 6.42 -37.67 -32.42
CA SER A 75 7.06 -36.54 -31.75
C SER A 75 6.92 -35.26 -32.56
N ARG A 76 7.21 -34.11 -31.93
CA ARG A 76 7.08 -32.80 -32.58
C ARG A 76 7.86 -32.69 -33.89
N THR A 77 9.10 -33.17 -33.89
CA THR A 77 10.02 -33.11 -35.04
C THR A 77 9.61 -33.97 -36.24
N LEU A 78 8.60 -34.83 -36.10
CA LEU A 78 8.13 -35.72 -37.16
C LEU A 78 6.69 -35.40 -37.59
N GLN A 79 5.70 -35.95 -36.87
CA GLN A 79 4.27 -35.85 -37.20
C GLN A 79 3.43 -35.53 -35.96
N GLY A 80 4.03 -34.84 -34.99
CA GLY A 80 3.46 -34.61 -33.67
C GLY A 80 2.70 -33.29 -33.51
N VAL A 81 2.78 -32.38 -34.47
CA VAL A 81 2.22 -31.02 -34.37
C VAL A 81 0.98 -30.89 -35.24
N SER A 82 -0.09 -30.32 -34.68
CA SER A 82 -1.34 -30.00 -35.39
C SER A 82 -1.58 -28.49 -35.42
N LEU A 83 -2.53 -28.02 -36.22
CA LEU A 83 -2.90 -26.60 -36.27
C LEU A 83 -3.37 -26.07 -34.90
N HIS A 84 -3.97 -26.91 -34.06
CA HIS A 84 -4.35 -26.52 -32.70
C HIS A 84 -3.14 -26.28 -31.78
N HIS A 85 -2.04 -27.00 -31.98
CA HIS A 85 -0.80 -26.74 -31.24
C HIS A 85 -0.23 -25.38 -31.62
N LEU A 86 -0.15 -25.09 -32.92
CA LEU A 86 0.38 -23.82 -33.43
C LEU A 86 -0.48 -22.63 -32.99
N ALA A 87 -1.81 -22.76 -33.07
CA ALA A 87 -2.73 -21.71 -32.62
C ALA A 87 -2.59 -21.44 -31.12
N MET A 88 -2.54 -22.49 -30.30
CA MET A 88 -2.32 -22.37 -28.86
C MET A 88 -0.98 -21.69 -28.54
N GLU A 89 0.10 -22.13 -29.19
CA GLU A 89 1.45 -21.58 -29.01
C GLU A 89 1.53 -20.09 -29.35
N GLU A 90 0.86 -19.68 -30.43
CA GLU A 90 0.77 -18.29 -30.85
C GLU A 90 -0.08 -17.44 -29.87
N THR A 91 -1.25 -17.96 -29.46
CA THR A 91 -2.13 -17.27 -28.49
C THR A 91 -1.39 -17.03 -27.18
N ILE A 92 -0.67 -18.03 -26.68
CA ILE A 92 0.04 -17.95 -25.40
C ILE A 92 1.30 -17.09 -25.50
N SER A 93 2.08 -17.18 -26.59
CA SER A 93 3.25 -16.31 -26.77
C SER A 93 2.82 -14.84 -26.85
N ARG A 94 1.71 -14.56 -27.54
CA ARG A 94 1.12 -13.21 -27.60
C ARG A 94 0.66 -12.72 -26.23
N TYR A 95 -0.03 -13.57 -25.45
CA TYR A 95 -0.46 -13.24 -24.09
C TYR A 95 0.72 -12.89 -23.17
N LEU A 96 1.82 -13.65 -23.26
CA LEU A 96 3.03 -13.46 -22.46
C LEU A 96 3.99 -12.40 -23.03
N GLY A 97 3.67 -11.76 -24.17
CA GLY A 97 4.57 -10.82 -24.83
C GLY A 97 5.90 -11.43 -25.26
N LYS A 98 5.92 -12.72 -25.64
CA LYS A 98 7.11 -13.45 -26.08
C LYS A 98 7.09 -13.73 -27.57
N GLU A 99 8.29 -13.84 -28.14
CA GLU A 99 8.46 -13.99 -29.59
C GLU A 99 7.92 -15.31 -30.13
N ALA A 100 8.09 -16.40 -29.37
CA ALA A 100 7.59 -17.73 -29.72
C ALA A 100 7.34 -18.56 -28.46
N SER A 101 6.66 -19.70 -28.63
CA SER A 101 6.54 -20.71 -27.60
C SER A 101 6.50 -22.14 -28.16
N ILE A 102 6.80 -23.12 -27.30
CA ILE A 102 6.79 -24.55 -27.63
C ILE A 102 6.09 -25.35 -26.53
N SER A 103 5.15 -26.22 -26.91
CA SER A 103 4.39 -27.07 -25.99
C SER A 103 4.98 -28.46 -25.78
N PHE A 104 4.75 -28.99 -24.58
CA PHE A 104 5.19 -30.28 -24.05
C PHE A 104 4.00 -31.04 -23.46
N GLY A 105 4.13 -32.36 -23.31
CA GLY A 105 3.07 -33.18 -22.71
C GLY A 105 2.71 -32.77 -21.26
N THR A 106 3.64 -32.20 -20.50
CA THR A 106 3.40 -31.64 -19.16
C THR A 106 4.38 -30.50 -18.83
N GLY A 107 4.04 -29.66 -17.85
CA GLY A 107 4.99 -28.67 -17.30
C GLY A 107 6.27 -29.28 -16.70
N VAL A 108 6.19 -30.50 -16.17
CA VAL A 108 7.38 -31.24 -15.70
C VAL A 108 8.33 -31.55 -16.86
N LEU A 109 7.78 -32.01 -17.99
CA LEU A 109 8.56 -32.28 -19.20
C LEU A 109 9.13 -31.00 -19.82
N ALA A 110 8.42 -29.88 -19.71
CA ALA A 110 8.93 -28.57 -20.10
C ALA A 110 10.15 -28.18 -19.26
N ASN A 111 10.04 -28.21 -17.93
CA ASN A 111 11.14 -27.91 -17.01
C ASN A 111 12.37 -28.81 -17.25
N ILE A 112 12.17 -30.13 -17.39
CA ILE A 112 13.26 -31.07 -17.67
C ILE A 112 13.90 -30.78 -19.04
N GLY A 113 13.06 -30.54 -20.06
CA GLY A 113 13.50 -30.21 -21.40
C GLY A 113 14.38 -28.97 -21.44
N PHE A 114 13.93 -27.90 -20.77
CA PHE A 114 14.67 -26.64 -20.70
C PHE A 114 16.07 -26.83 -20.14
N ILE A 115 16.20 -27.43 -18.95
CA ILE A 115 17.49 -27.63 -18.31
C ILE A 115 18.39 -28.53 -19.16
N HIS A 116 17.84 -29.57 -19.81
CA HIS A 116 18.60 -30.42 -20.72
C HIS A 116 19.14 -29.65 -21.94
N ALA A 117 18.30 -28.86 -22.61
CA ALA A 117 18.72 -28.04 -23.76
C ALA A 117 19.76 -26.98 -23.37
N MET A 118 19.66 -26.44 -22.16
CA MET A 118 20.52 -25.37 -21.65
C MET A 118 21.77 -25.87 -20.91
N SER A 119 21.99 -27.19 -20.78
CA SER A 119 23.15 -27.74 -20.05
C SER A 119 24.02 -28.71 -20.86
N GLY A 120 23.56 -29.15 -22.03
CA GLY A 120 24.21 -30.15 -22.86
C GLY A 120 25.07 -29.56 -23.99
N ARG A 121 25.88 -30.44 -24.58
CA ARG A 121 26.53 -30.22 -25.88
C ARG A 121 25.84 -31.11 -26.91
N GLN A 122 25.30 -30.51 -27.97
CA GLN A 122 24.62 -31.23 -29.04
C GLN A 122 25.33 -31.04 -30.37
N VAL A 123 25.54 -32.16 -31.07
CA VAL A 123 26.18 -32.22 -32.39
C VAL A 123 25.19 -32.86 -33.35
N PHE A 124 24.59 -32.05 -34.22
CA PHE A 124 23.59 -32.54 -35.19
C PHE A 124 24.25 -33.02 -36.49
N SER A 125 25.28 -32.31 -36.95
CA SER A 125 26.06 -32.67 -38.13
C SER A 125 27.45 -32.06 -38.03
N ARG A 126 28.34 -32.42 -38.97
CA ARG A 126 29.69 -31.85 -39.03
C ARG A 126 29.62 -30.35 -39.33
N GLY A 127 29.81 -29.53 -38.29
CA GLY A 127 29.74 -28.05 -38.37
C GLY A 127 28.53 -27.42 -37.70
N LEU A 128 27.52 -28.21 -37.28
CA LEU A 128 26.36 -27.74 -36.52
C LEU A 128 26.44 -28.26 -35.08
N VAL A 129 27.01 -27.44 -34.19
CA VAL A 129 27.23 -27.74 -32.78
C VAL A 129 26.67 -26.62 -31.92
N LEU A 130 25.86 -26.98 -30.93
CA LEU A 130 25.48 -26.09 -29.83
C LEU A 130 26.10 -26.62 -28.54
N ASP A 131 26.95 -25.82 -27.89
CA ASP A 131 27.64 -26.22 -26.67
C ASP A 131 27.24 -25.32 -25.50
N ASN A 132 26.38 -25.84 -24.63
CA ASN A 132 25.95 -25.20 -23.38
C ASN A 132 26.54 -25.91 -22.15
N SER A 133 27.61 -26.70 -22.33
CA SER A 133 28.19 -27.53 -21.26
C SER A 133 28.93 -26.78 -20.16
N ASP A 134 29.20 -25.49 -20.34
CA ASP A 134 29.75 -24.56 -19.35
C ASP A 134 28.66 -23.72 -18.65
N THR A 135 27.38 -23.89 -19.02
CA THR A 135 26.27 -23.13 -18.41
C THR A 135 26.17 -23.47 -16.93
N VAL A 136 26.02 -22.42 -16.13
CA VAL A 136 25.86 -22.47 -14.68
C VAL A 136 24.41 -22.13 -14.35
N PHE A 137 23.77 -22.95 -13.53
CA PHE A 137 22.42 -22.72 -13.06
C PHE A 137 22.41 -22.20 -11.62
N VAL A 138 21.56 -21.21 -11.34
CA VAL A 138 21.38 -20.63 -10.00
C VAL A 138 19.90 -20.73 -9.65
N PHE A 139 19.56 -21.62 -8.72
CA PHE A 139 18.17 -21.94 -8.40
C PHE A 139 17.70 -21.22 -7.13
N ASP A 140 16.46 -20.74 -7.14
CA ASP A 140 15.76 -20.52 -5.88
C ASP A 140 15.63 -21.85 -5.13
N ARG A 141 15.95 -21.84 -3.83
CA ARG A 141 15.98 -23.07 -3.03
C ARG A 141 14.65 -23.81 -2.94
N ASP A 142 13.54 -23.08 -3.00
CA ASP A 142 12.20 -23.64 -2.82
C ASP A 142 11.51 -23.89 -4.18
N ALA A 143 12.25 -23.75 -5.29
CA ALA A 143 11.76 -24.06 -6.63
C ALA A 143 11.33 -25.53 -6.78
N HIS A 144 10.39 -25.78 -7.71
CA HIS A 144 9.70 -27.04 -7.86
C HIS A 144 10.65 -28.22 -8.09
N TRP A 145 10.28 -29.38 -7.55
CA TRP A 145 11.07 -30.63 -7.64
C TRP A 145 11.49 -30.97 -9.07
N SER A 146 10.66 -30.69 -10.08
CA SER A 146 11.00 -31.00 -11.49
C SER A 146 12.26 -30.27 -11.98
N LEU A 147 12.50 -29.05 -11.50
CA LEU A 147 13.68 -28.27 -11.85
C LEU A 147 14.92 -28.90 -11.21
N TRP A 148 14.85 -29.15 -9.90
CA TRP A 148 15.94 -29.81 -9.16
C TRP A 148 16.28 -31.18 -9.73
N LYS A 149 15.24 -31.97 -10.07
CA LYS A 149 15.41 -33.27 -10.71
C LYS A 149 16.10 -33.15 -12.06
N ALA A 150 15.76 -32.15 -12.86
CA ALA A 150 16.40 -31.92 -14.16
C ALA A 150 17.88 -31.52 -14.04
N ALA A 151 18.25 -30.86 -12.94
CA ALA A 151 19.62 -30.41 -12.66
C ALA A 151 20.46 -31.43 -11.85
N GLU A 152 19.94 -32.62 -11.52
CA GLU A 152 20.61 -33.55 -10.60
C GLU A 152 21.99 -34.05 -11.07
N GLY A 153 22.22 -34.05 -12.39
CA GLY A 153 23.51 -34.41 -12.99
C GLY A 153 24.55 -33.28 -12.98
N LEU A 154 24.17 -32.07 -12.56
CA LEU A 154 25.06 -30.92 -12.49
C LEU A 154 25.75 -30.86 -11.12
N LYS A 155 27.06 -30.59 -11.13
CA LYS A 155 27.85 -30.54 -9.90
C LYS A 155 27.59 -29.24 -9.12
N TYR A 156 27.08 -29.38 -7.91
CA TYR A 156 26.84 -28.25 -7.00
C TYR A 156 28.14 -27.54 -6.64
N GLY A 157 28.14 -26.21 -6.64
CA GLY A 157 29.31 -25.35 -6.43
C GLY A 157 30.20 -25.16 -7.66
N GLU A 158 29.84 -25.76 -8.81
CA GLU A 158 30.56 -25.60 -10.07
C GLU A 158 29.60 -25.20 -11.20
N ARG A 159 28.60 -26.03 -11.48
CA ARG A 159 27.58 -25.79 -12.52
C ARG A 159 26.16 -25.59 -11.96
N LEU A 160 25.99 -25.78 -10.65
CA LEU A 160 24.72 -25.60 -9.96
C LEU A 160 24.95 -24.86 -8.63
N PHE A 161 24.20 -23.79 -8.42
CA PHE A 161 24.19 -23.00 -7.21
C PHE A 161 22.75 -22.77 -6.77
N SER A 162 22.56 -22.30 -5.54
CA SER A 162 21.26 -21.83 -5.08
C SER A 162 21.36 -20.57 -4.25
N PHE A 163 20.29 -19.79 -4.25
CA PHE A 163 20.06 -18.71 -3.29
C PHE A 163 18.87 -19.07 -2.41
N LYS A 164 18.80 -18.49 -1.21
CA LYS A 164 17.65 -18.72 -0.34
C LYS A 164 16.38 -18.19 -0.98
N HIS A 165 15.28 -18.87 -0.70
CA HIS A 165 13.97 -18.56 -1.22
C HIS A 165 13.65 -17.05 -1.21
N ASN A 166 13.41 -16.49 -2.39
CA ASN A 166 13.12 -15.09 -2.69
C ASN A 166 14.18 -14.06 -2.22
N ARG A 167 15.38 -14.48 -1.78
CA ARG A 167 16.41 -13.56 -1.26
C ARG A 167 17.29 -12.98 -2.37
N VAL A 168 16.83 -11.88 -2.96
CA VAL A 168 17.52 -11.15 -4.04
C VAL A 168 18.94 -10.73 -3.65
N ASP A 169 19.17 -10.32 -2.41
CA ASP A 169 20.51 -9.95 -1.93
C ASP A 169 21.48 -11.14 -1.89
N GLU A 170 20.97 -12.36 -1.68
CA GLU A 170 21.78 -13.59 -1.75
C GLU A 170 21.99 -14.02 -3.21
N LEU A 171 20.97 -13.86 -4.07
CA LEU A 171 21.11 -14.06 -5.53
C LEU A 171 22.20 -13.15 -6.10
N GLU A 172 22.18 -11.86 -5.77
CA GLU A 172 23.18 -10.90 -6.24
C GLU A 172 24.60 -11.30 -5.83
N LYS A 173 24.80 -11.73 -4.59
CA LYS A 173 26.11 -12.24 -4.11
C LYS A 173 26.59 -13.47 -4.89
N VAL A 174 25.68 -14.38 -5.22
CA VAL A 174 26.01 -15.56 -6.04
C VAL A 174 26.43 -15.12 -7.44
N LEU A 175 25.69 -14.21 -8.07
CA LEU A 175 25.98 -13.73 -9.42
C LEU A 175 27.26 -12.90 -9.50
N GLN A 176 27.61 -12.14 -8.46
CA GLN A 176 28.91 -11.48 -8.34
C GLN A 176 30.07 -12.47 -8.42
N GLY A 177 29.95 -13.64 -7.79
CA GLY A 177 30.96 -14.69 -7.84
C GLY A 177 31.03 -15.44 -9.18
N LEU A 178 30.06 -15.26 -10.07
CA LEU A 178 29.93 -15.96 -11.35
C LEU A 178 30.13 -15.05 -12.56
N GLN A 179 30.68 -13.85 -12.39
CA GLN A 179 30.96 -12.93 -13.49
C GLN A 179 31.78 -13.59 -14.61
N GLY A 180 31.37 -13.36 -15.86
CA GLY A 180 31.98 -13.96 -17.04
C GLY A 180 31.56 -15.41 -17.31
N LYS A 181 30.68 -16.00 -16.51
CA LYS A 181 30.03 -17.30 -16.81
C LYS A 181 28.71 -17.09 -17.54
N ARG A 182 28.29 -18.09 -18.32
CA ARG A 182 26.93 -18.18 -18.86
C ARG A 182 26.01 -18.68 -17.74
N VAL A 183 25.15 -17.81 -17.23
CA VAL A 183 24.30 -18.12 -16.07
C VAL A 183 22.83 -18.12 -16.44
N VAL A 184 22.09 -19.11 -15.91
CA VAL A 184 20.63 -19.14 -15.93
C VAL A 184 20.10 -19.15 -14.49
N VAL A 185 19.33 -18.13 -14.13
CA VAL A 185 18.63 -18.02 -12.85
C VAL A 185 17.25 -18.65 -12.98
N VAL A 186 16.92 -19.57 -12.08
CA VAL A 186 15.70 -20.39 -12.13
C VAL A 186 14.88 -20.19 -10.86
N PHE A 187 13.62 -19.82 -11.02
CA PHE A 187 12.70 -19.50 -9.92
C PHE A 187 11.24 -19.69 -10.33
N GLU A 188 10.30 -19.63 -9.39
CA GLU A 188 8.85 -19.67 -9.65
C GLU A 188 8.26 -18.26 -9.50
N SER A 189 7.19 -17.95 -10.25
CA SER A 189 6.44 -16.70 -10.03
C SER A 189 5.62 -16.77 -8.73
N VAL A 190 4.91 -17.89 -8.55
CA VAL A 190 4.07 -18.21 -7.40
C VAL A 190 4.42 -19.61 -6.93
N TYR A 191 4.90 -19.74 -5.71
CA TYR A 191 5.42 -21.00 -5.18
C TYR A 191 4.28 -21.90 -4.71
N SER A 192 4.32 -23.15 -5.17
CA SER A 192 3.18 -24.05 -4.99
C SER A 192 2.80 -24.34 -3.53
N ILE A 193 3.76 -24.37 -2.60
CA ILE A 193 3.53 -24.86 -1.24
C ILE A 193 3.00 -23.80 -0.29
N ASP A 194 3.68 -22.66 -0.17
CA ASP A 194 3.29 -21.59 0.75
C ASP A 194 2.53 -20.45 0.08
N GLY A 195 2.45 -20.47 -1.25
CA GLY A 195 1.74 -19.47 -2.04
C GLY A 195 2.52 -18.15 -2.17
N THR A 196 3.78 -18.10 -1.72
CA THR A 196 4.63 -16.91 -1.85
C THR A 196 4.81 -16.50 -3.31
N VAL A 197 4.99 -15.19 -3.53
CA VAL A 197 5.22 -14.61 -4.86
C VAL A 197 6.66 -14.11 -4.93
N ALA A 198 7.35 -14.37 -6.03
CA ALA A 198 8.71 -13.89 -6.20
C ALA A 198 8.76 -12.36 -6.35
N PRO A 199 9.81 -11.69 -5.85
CA PRO A 199 10.10 -10.28 -6.15
C PRO A 199 10.58 -10.17 -7.60
N MET A 200 9.63 -10.22 -8.53
CA MET A 200 9.87 -10.48 -9.94
C MET A 200 10.76 -9.41 -10.59
N HIS A 201 10.48 -8.13 -10.33
CA HIS A 201 11.28 -7.03 -10.84
C HIS A 201 12.72 -7.13 -10.35
N GLU A 202 12.91 -7.30 -9.05
CA GLU A 202 14.23 -7.28 -8.43
C GLU A 202 15.08 -8.49 -8.85
N ILE A 203 14.49 -9.68 -8.99
CA ILE A 203 15.21 -10.84 -9.53
C ILE A 203 15.66 -10.58 -10.97
N VAL A 204 14.76 -10.06 -11.83
CA VAL A 204 15.07 -9.80 -13.23
C VAL A 204 16.09 -8.67 -13.38
N ASP A 205 15.99 -7.60 -12.60
CA ASP A 205 16.96 -6.50 -12.57
C ASP A 205 18.37 -7.00 -12.24
N VAL A 206 18.48 -7.88 -11.25
CA VAL A 206 19.77 -8.51 -10.90
C VAL A 206 20.24 -9.43 -12.04
N CYS A 207 19.36 -10.19 -12.68
CA CYS A 207 19.74 -11.01 -13.83
C CYS A 207 20.32 -10.14 -14.96
N GLU A 208 19.63 -9.07 -15.34
CA GLU A 208 20.05 -8.13 -16.37
C GLU A 208 21.39 -7.45 -16.01
N LYS A 209 21.54 -7.00 -14.76
CA LYS A 209 22.78 -6.38 -14.25
C LYS A 209 24.01 -7.27 -14.42
N TYR A 210 23.87 -8.58 -14.25
CA TYR A 210 24.98 -9.54 -14.35
C TYR A 210 25.00 -10.32 -15.67
N GLY A 211 24.13 -9.99 -16.63
CA GLY A 211 24.03 -10.67 -17.92
C GLY A 211 23.58 -12.13 -17.82
N ALA A 212 22.84 -12.49 -16.78
CA ALA A 212 22.25 -13.82 -16.60
C ALA A 212 20.89 -13.91 -17.30
N LEU A 213 20.55 -15.08 -17.83
CA LEU A 213 19.20 -15.35 -18.34
C LEU A 213 18.28 -15.73 -17.19
N SER A 214 17.03 -15.29 -17.23
CA SER A 214 16.00 -15.68 -16.26
C SER A 214 15.05 -16.73 -16.84
N PHE A 215 14.83 -17.81 -16.10
CA PHE A 215 13.80 -18.81 -16.38
C PHE A 215 12.81 -18.82 -15.22
N CYS A 216 11.60 -18.35 -15.47
CA CYS A 216 10.53 -18.30 -14.50
C CYS A 216 9.50 -19.40 -14.77
N ASP A 217 9.24 -20.25 -13.78
CA ASP A 217 8.13 -21.20 -13.77
C ASP A 217 6.87 -20.50 -13.24
N ASP A 218 5.96 -20.15 -14.14
CA ASP A 218 4.67 -19.52 -13.87
C ASP A 218 3.50 -20.53 -13.85
N ALA A 219 3.77 -21.81 -13.55
CA ALA A 219 2.72 -22.82 -13.53
C ALA A 219 1.54 -22.49 -12.58
N ASN A 220 1.79 -21.75 -11.50
CA ASN A 220 0.80 -21.40 -10.49
C ASN A 220 0.16 -20.02 -10.71
N GLY A 221 0.81 -19.10 -11.44
CA GLY A 221 0.29 -17.77 -11.73
C GLY A 221 -0.40 -17.63 -13.09
N PHE A 222 -0.11 -18.53 -14.03
CA PHE A 222 -0.57 -18.45 -15.41
C PHE A 222 -2.09 -18.32 -15.54
N LEU A 223 -2.53 -17.27 -16.25
CA LEU A 223 -3.92 -16.84 -16.46
C LEU A 223 -4.71 -16.49 -15.19
N VAL A 224 -4.06 -16.50 -14.02
CA VAL A 224 -4.66 -16.08 -12.75
C VAL A 224 -4.38 -14.61 -12.52
N TYR A 225 -3.10 -14.23 -12.54
CA TYR A 225 -2.64 -12.86 -12.33
C TYR A 225 -2.27 -12.24 -13.68
N GLY A 226 -2.45 -10.92 -13.84
CA GLY A 226 -2.04 -10.25 -15.08
C GLY A 226 -2.78 -8.96 -15.46
N PRO A 227 -4.12 -8.89 -15.36
CA PRO A 227 -4.84 -7.63 -15.51
C PRO A 227 -4.50 -6.62 -14.40
N SER A 228 -4.50 -5.33 -14.74
CA SER A 228 -4.07 -4.24 -13.83
C SER A 228 -4.91 -4.07 -12.57
N HIS A 229 -6.14 -4.56 -12.57
CA HIS A 229 -7.01 -4.56 -11.39
C HIS A 229 -6.78 -5.75 -10.46
N ARG A 230 -6.09 -6.81 -10.92
CA ARG A 230 -5.82 -8.00 -10.09
C ARG A 230 -4.62 -7.77 -9.18
N ARG A 231 -4.63 -8.50 -8.06
CA ARG A 231 -3.46 -8.57 -7.17
C ARG A 231 -2.26 -9.14 -7.93
N PHE A 232 -1.08 -8.78 -7.46
CA PHE A 232 0.20 -9.20 -8.06
C PHE A 232 0.42 -8.74 -9.51
N TYR A 233 -0.26 -7.67 -9.93
CA TYR A 233 -0.08 -7.09 -11.26
C TYR A 233 1.36 -6.62 -11.49
N ASP A 234 1.98 -5.99 -10.49
CA ASP A 234 3.35 -5.50 -10.58
C ASP A 234 4.33 -6.66 -10.74
N GLU A 235 4.19 -7.71 -9.92
CA GLU A 235 4.97 -8.94 -10.06
C GLU A 235 4.74 -9.60 -11.42
N TYR A 236 3.51 -9.57 -11.95
CA TYR A 236 3.25 -10.02 -13.32
C TYR A 236 3.96 -9.17 -14.38
N GLN A 237 4.05 -7.85 -14.23
CA GLN A 237 4.84 -7.02 -15.16
C GLN A 237 6.33 -7.41 -15.11
N GLY A 238 6.87 -7.69 -13.92
CA GLY A 238 8.20 -8.25 -13.74
C GLY A 238 8.36 -9.63 -14.41
N LEU A 239 7.34 -10.50 -14.31
CA LEU A 239 7.31 -11.81 -14.99
C LEU A 239 7.49 -11.68 -16.49
N LEU A 240 6.77 -10.74 -17.12
CA LEU A 240 6.85 -10.52 -18.57
C LEU A 240 8.26 -10.14 -19.05
N ARG A 241 9.13 -9.64 -18.17
CA ARG A 241 10.54 -9.34 -18.51
C ARG A 241 11.45 -10.57 -18.47
N SER A 242 11.02 -11.69 -17.87
CA SER A 242 11.86 -12.90 -17.76
C SER A 242 12.28 -13.41 -19.14
N THR A 243 13.51 -13.90 -19.32
CA THR A 243 13.98 -14.40 -20.63
C THR A 243 13.09 -15.54 -21.13
N PHE A 244 12.85 -16.52 -20.26
CA PHE A 244 11.99 -17.66 -20.52
C PHE A 244 10.91 -17.76 -19.46
N ILE A 245 9.69 -18.07 -19.89
CA ILE A 245 8.54 -18.31 -19.02
C ILE A 245 8.01 -19.71 -19.31
N MET A 246 7.91 -20.54 -18.29
CA MET A 246 7.22 -21.84 -18.36
C MET A 246 5.83 -21.72 -17.76
N VAL A 247 4.83 -22.28 -18.44
CA VAL A 247 3.45 -22.33 -17.94
C VAL A 247 2.92 -23.76 -17.94
N SER A 248 1.97 -24.06 -17.05
CA SER A 248 1.30 -25.36 -16.97
C SER A 248 -0.18 -25.24 -17.30
N MET A 249 -0.67 -26.15 -18.14
CA MET A 249 -2.10 -26.20 -18.49
C MET A 249 -2.92 -26.95 -17.43
N LYS A 250 -2.28 -27.62 -16.47
CA LYS A 250 -2.99 -28.45 -15.48
C LYS A 250 -3.74 -27.63 -14.42
N LYS A 251 -3.44 -26.34 -14.31
CA LYS A 251 -3.90 -25.43 -13.25
C LYS A 251 -5.15 -24.66 -13.63
N ALA A 252 -5.01 -23.38 -13.97
CA ALA A 252 -6.13 -22.52 -14.36
C ALA A 252 -6.86 -23.07 -15.59
N VAL A 253 -6.10 -23.56 -16.58
CA VAL A 253 -6.66 -24.12 -17.82
C VAL A 253 -7.38 -25.47 -17.55
N GLY A 254 -6.82 -26.33 -16.71
CA GLY A 254 -7.46 -27.59 -16.28
C GLY A 254 -7.30 -28.78 -17.24
N VAL A 255 -6.31 -28.76 -18.14
CA VAL A 255 -6.00 -29.86 -19.09
C VAL A 255 -4.53 -30.28 -19.00
N GLU A 256 -4.14 -31.41 -19.60
CA GLU A 256 -2.72 -31.80 -19.65
C GLU A 256 -1.88 -30.84 -20.50
N GLY A 257 -0.61 -30.64 -20.13
CA GLY A 257 0.31 -29.81 -20.91
C GLY A 257 1.29 -28.96 -20.11
N GLY A 258 2.32 -28.52 -20.81
CA GLY A 258 3.22 -27.44 -20.40
C GLY A 258 3.75 -26.70 -21.63
N LEU A 259 4.26 -25.49 -21.44
CA LEU A 259 4.75 -24.68 -22.55
C LEU A 259 5.87 -23.77 -22.07
N ILE A 260 6.88 -23.56 -22.92
CA ILE A 260 7.95 -22.58 -22.68
C ILE A 260 7.81 -21.48 -23.73
N ALA A 261 7.80 -20.23 -23.28
CA ALA A 261 7.79 -19.05 -24.12
C ALA A 261 9.10 -18.25 -23.92
N GLY A 262 9.63 -17.66 -24.99
CA GLY A 262 10.94 -16.99 -24.94
C GLY A 262 11.39 -16.46 -26.31
N PRO A 263 12.70 -16.18 -26.48
CA PRO A 263 13.28 -15.77 -27.76
C PRO A 263 13.08 -16.81 -28.85
N ARG A 264 12.72 -16.38 -30.05
CA ARG A 264 12.33 -17.26 -31.17
C ARG A 264 13.39 -18.32 -31.49
N ASP A 265 14.64 -17.89 -31.67
CA ASP A 265 15.74 -18.79 -32.04
C ASP A 265 15.96 -19.90 -31.00
N ALA A 266 15.79 -19.57 -29.71
CA ALA A 266 15.92 -20.55 -28.64
C ALA A 266 14.74 -21.54 -28.64
N ILE A 267 13.52 -21.05 -28.81
CA ILE A 267 12.31 -21.88 -28.87
C ILE A 267 12.33 -22.83 -30.07
N GLU A 268 12.70 -22.34 -31.25
CA GLU A 268 12.86 -23.17 -32.46
C GLU A 268 13.97 -24.21 -32.26
N GLY A 269 15.08 -23.83 -31.62
CA GLY A 269 16.12 -24.79 -31.22
C GLY A 269 15.64 -25.84 -30.22
N PHE A 270 14.78 -25.48 -29.27
CA PHE A 270 14.27 -26.40 -28.25
C PHE A 270 13.48 -27.57 -28.85
N GLU A 271 12.88 -27.42 -30.02
CA GLU A 271 12.18 -28.50 -30.70
C GLU A 271 13.05 -29.73 -30.96
N VAL A 272 14.35 -29.53 -31.19
CA VAL A 272 15.32 -30.61 -31.41
C VAL A 272 16.23 -30.85 -30.19
N LEU A 273 16.56 -29.79 -29.43
CA LEU A 273 17.48 -29.86 -28.29
C LEU A 273 16.86 -30.50 -27.04
N THR A 274 15.54 -30.41 -26.89
CA THR A 274 14.84 -30.96 -25.73
C THR A 274 14.45 -32.41 -26.00
N GLY A 275 15.06 -33.36 -25.29
CA GLY A 275 14.68 -34.77 -25.45
C GLY A 275 13.21 -35.04 -25.10
N THR A 276 12.62 -34.19 -24.26
CA THR A 276 11.22 -34.23 -23.85
C THR A 276 10.24 -33.55 -24.82
N ALA A 277 10.71 -32.94 -25.91
CA ALA A 277 9.90 -32.62 -27.09
C ALA A 277 10.16 -33.59 -28.25
N THR A 278 11.43 -34.00 -28.42
CA THR A 278 11.87 -34.81 -29.57
C THR A 278 11.57 -36.31 -29.43
N PHE A 279 11.72 -36.90 -28.24
CA PHE A 279 11.73 -38.36 -28.05
C PHE A 279 10.54 -38.88 -27.23
N THR A 280 9.46 -38.12 -27.15
CA THR A 280 8.22 -38.52 -26.47
C THR A 280 7.00 -37.98 -27.22
N ALA A 281 5.84 -38.57 -26.96
CA ALA A 281 4.57 -37.98 -27.35
C ALA A 281 4.37 -36.62 -26.63
N GLY A 282 3.89 -35.63 -27.39
CA GLY A 282 3.59 -34.30 -26.89
C GLY A 282 2.18 -34.20 -26.29
N MET A 283 1.69 -32.97 -26.20
CA MET A 283 0.28 -32.69 -25.90
C MET A 283 -0.61 -33.31 -27.00
N SER A 284 -1.84 -33.69 -26.65
CA SER A 284 -2.81 -34.18 -27.63
C SER A 284 -3.44 -32.99 -28.40
N ALA A 285 -3.80 -33.18 -29.68
CA ALA A 285 -4.48 -32.13 -30.45
C ALA A 285 -5.80 -31.66 -29.80
N PRO A 286 -6.63 -32.54 -29.19
CA PRO A 286 -7.79 -32.11 -28.41
C PRO A 286 -7.45 -31.23 -27.20
N ALA A 287 -6.39 -31.55 -26.45
CA ALA A 287 -5.95 -30.72 -25.33
C ALA A 287 -5.41 -29.37 -25.78
N ALA A 288 -4.69 -29.32 -26.91
CA ALA A 288 -4.23 -28.06 -27.49
C ALA A 288 -5.42 -27.17 -27.92
N ALA A 289 -6.45 -27.76 -28.54
CA ALA A 289 -7.66 -27.04 -28.94
C ALA A 289 -8.44 -26.46 -27.75
N ALA A 290 -8.57 -27.24 -26.67
CA ALA A 290 -9.20 -26.79 -25.43
C ALA A 290 -8.37 -25.69 -24.74
N THR A 291 -7.04 -25.85 -24.70
CA THR A 291 -6.12 -24.86 -24.10
C THR A 291 -6.17 -23.52 -24.82
N ASP A 292 -6.13 -23.52 -26.16
CA ASP A 292 -6.24 -22.30 -26.95
C ASP A 292 -7.56 -21.57 -26.66
N TYR A 293 -8.68 -22.29 -26.68
CA TYR A 293 -9.99 -21.73 -26.39
C TYR A 293 -10.09 -21.14 -24.97
N ILE A 294 -9.62 -21.88 -23.96
CA ILE A 294 -9.63 -21.40 -22.57
C ILE A 294 -8.70 -20.21 -22.38
N THR A 295 -7.54 -20.19 -23.05
CA THR A 295 -6.62 -19.05 -22.98
C THR A 295 -7.30 -17.80 -23.54
N GLN A 296 -7.94 -17.89 -24.71
CA GLN A 296 -8.68 -16.77 -25.28
C GLN A 296 -9.84 -16.31 -24.40
N LEU A 297 -10.55 -17.27 -23.81
CA LEU A 297 -11.62 -17.02 -22.86
C LEU A 297 -11.14 -16.22 -21.65
N LEU A 298 -10.11 -16.70 -20.95
CA LEU A 298 -9.65 -16.11 -19.69
C LEU A 298 -8.86 -14.81 -19.90
N ALA A 299 -8.13 -14.70 -21.01
CA ALA A 299 -7.33 -13.52 -21.31
C ALA A 299 -8.13 -12.37 -21.92
N TYR A 300 -9.13 -12.66 -22.77
CA TYR A 300 -9.73 -11.63 -23.62
C TYR A 300 -11.27 -11.58 -23.57
N ASN A 301 -11.96 -12.72 -23.53
CA ASN A 301 -13.41 -12.72 -23.74
C ASN A 301 -14.22 -12.62 -22.43
N GLU A 302 -13.82 -13.35 -21.39
CA GLU A 302 -14.52 -13.43 -20.10
C GLU A 302 -13.53 -13.40 -18.91
N PRO A 303 -12.70 -12.33 -18.76
CA PRO A 303 -11.73 -12.24 -17.67
C PRO A 303 -12.38 -12.28 -16.26
N GLY A 304 -13.67 -11.94 -16.17
CA GLY A 304 -14.46 -11.97 -14.93
C GLY A 304 -14.58 -13.36 -14.28
N ILE A 305 -14.36 -14.46 -15.02
CA ILE A 305 -14.32 -15.82 -14.45
C ILE A 305 -13.26 -15.90 -13.35
N VAL A 306 -12.07 -15.40 -13.63
CA VAL A 306 -10.95 -15.44 -12.70
C VAL A 306 -11.18 -14.44 -11.56
N ASP A 307 -11.78 -13.28 -11.84
CA ASP A 307 -12.07 -12.26 -10.83
C ASP A 307 -13.06 -12.79 -9.78
N ASN A 308 -14.12 -13.46 -10.22
CA ASN A 308 -15.10 -14.11 -9.35
C ASN A 308 -14.46 -15.21 -8.50
N TYR A 309 -13.62 -16.04 -9.12
CA TYR A 309 -12.88 -17.08 -8.42
C TYR A 309 -11.94 -16.49 -7.35
N LEU A 310 -11.19 -15.44 -7.68
CA LEU A 310 -10.28 -14.78 -6.73
C LEU A 310 -11.04 -14.13 -5.57
N ALA A 311 -12.19 -13.50 -5.81
CA ALA A 311 -13.05 -12.97 -4.76
C ALA A 311 -13.54 -14.07 -3.80
N LYS A 312 -13.89 -15.25 -4.34
CA LYS A 312 -14.27 -16.41 -3.55
C LYS A 312 -13.11 -16.95 -2.70
N VAL A 313 -11.90 -17.01 -3.26
CA VAL A 313 -10.71 -17.40 -2.51
C VAL A 313 -10.41 -16.40 -1.40
N GLU A 314 -10.55 -15.10 -1.66
CA GLU A 314 -10.38 -14.05 -0.66
C GLU A 314 -11.35 -14.22 0.52
N ASP A 315 -12.64 -14.44 0.25
CA ASP A 315 -13.63 -14.68 1.31
C ASP A 315 -13.30 -15.93 2.13
N PHE A 316 -12.96 -17.04 1.45
CA PHE A 316 -12.58 -18.28 2.12
C PHE A 316 -11.37 -18.07 3.05
N ARG A 317 -10.33 -17.37 2.56
CA ARG A 317 -9.14 -17.04 3.36
C ARG A 317 -9.49 -16.15 4.55
N ARG A 318 -10.31 -15.10 4.36
CA ARG A 318 -10.79 -14.23 5.44
C ARG A 318 -11.49 -15.04 6.54
N ARG A 319 -12.29 -16.04 6.17
CA ARG A 319 -12.99 -16.91 7.10
C ARG A 319 -12.05 -17.88 7.83
N LEU A 320 -11.02 -18.39 7.17
CA LEU A 320 -9.97 -19.17 7.83
C LEU A 320 -9.20 -18.34 8.88
N PHE A 321 -8.86 -17.08 8.55
CA PHE A 321 -8.23 -16.16 9.52
C PHE A 321 -9.15 -15.83 10.69
N ALA A 322 -10.43 -15.54 10.42
CA ALA A 322 -11.43 -15.28 11.46
C ALA A 322 -11.65 -16.49 12.38
N ALA A 323 -11.44 -17.71 11.87
CA ALA A 323 -11.47 -18.95 12.63
C ALA A 323 -10.15 -19.24 13.37
N GLU A 324 -9.18 -18.32 13.37
CA GLU A 324 -7.86 -18.42 14.02
C GLU A 324 -7.07 -19.66 13.56
N LEU A 325 -7.20 -20.06 12.29
CA LEU A 325 -6.38 -21.11 11.71
C LEU A 325 -5.01 -20.54 11.31
N PRO A 326 -3.90 -21.29 11.48
CA PRO A 326 -2.56 -20.84 11.16
C PRO A 326 -2.30 -20.87 9.65
N VAL A 327 -2.91 -19.94 8.91
CA VAL A 327 -2.84 -19.86 7.45
C VAL A 327 -1.62 -19.07 6.99
N THR A 328 -1.03 -19.46 5.86
CA THR A 328 0.00 -18.65 5.20
C THR A 328 -0.52 -17.26 4.83
N GLU A 329 0.26 -16.22 5.15
CA GLU A 329 -0.16 -14.82 5.01
C GLU A 329 -0.25 -14.34 3.55
N THR A 330 0.20 -15.13 2.57
CA THR A 330 0.22 -14.70 1.17
C THR A 330 -1.16 -14.76 0.52
N GLU A 331 -1.55 -13.70 -0.17
CA GLU A 331 -2.88 -13.50 -0.76
C GLU A 331 -3.13 -14.22 -2.11
N THR A 332 -2.37 -15.27 -2.43
CA THR A 332 -2.57 -16.04 -3.67
C THR A 332 -3.70 -17.05 -3.52
N CYS A 333 -4.10 -17.66 -4.65
CA CYS A 333 -5.08 -18.73 -4.66
C CYS A 333 -4.60 -20.06 -4.03
N PHE A 334 -3.33 -20.14 -3.62
CA PHE A 334 -2.75 -21.28 -2.92
C PHE A 334 -2.69 -20.97 -1.42
N THR A 335 -3.49 -21.70 -0.65
CA THR A 335 -3.64 -21.47 0.79
C THR A 335 -3.07 -22.65 1.55
N SER A 336 -2.26 -22.43 2.57
CA SER A 336 -1.72 -23.52 3.39
C SER A 336 -2.01 -23.30 4.87
N ILE A 337 -2.46 -24.35 5.57
CA ILE A 337 -2.63 -24.36 7.02
C ILE A 337 -1.41 -25.06 7.63
N GLN A 338 -0.69 -24.38 8.50
CA GLN A 338 0.46 -24.94 9.20
C GLN A 338 0.01 -25.98 10.24
N VAL A 339 0.63 -27.16 10.22
CA VAL A 339 0.41 -28.19 11.26
C VAL A 339 1.66 -28.41 12.11
N GLY A 340 2.84 -28.38 11.47
CA GLY A 340 4.14 -28.53 12.13
C GLY A 340 4.67 -29.96 12.05
N ASP A 341 4.52 -30.75 13.11
CA ASP A 341 4.97 -32.15 13.15
C ASP A 341 4.29 -33.02 12.07
N GLU A 342 5.09 -33.88 11.41
CA GLU A 342 4.63 -34.73 10.31
C GLU A 342 3.62 -35.80 10.75
N HIS A 343 3.85 -36.47 11.90
CA HIS A 343 2.94 -37.49 12.41
C HIS A 343 1.58 -36.89 12.76
N LYS A 344 1.59 -35.71 13.38
CA LYS A 344 0.40 -34.91 13.64
C LYS A 344 -0.33 -34.55 12.34
N ALA A 345 0.38 -34.11 11.31
CA ALA A 345 -0.22 -33.78 10.02
C ALA A 345 -0.89 -34.99 9.35
N PHE A 346 -0.28 -36.18 9.41
CA PHE A 346 -0.91 -37.41 8.90
C PHE A 346 -2.14 -37.83 9.71
N ALA A 347 -2.12 -37.67 11.04
CA ALA A 347 -3.31 -37.93 11.86
C ALA A 347 -4.46 -36.97 11.53
N VAL A 348 -4.16 -35.67 11.38
CA VAL A 348 -5.13 -34.66 10.95
C VAL A 348 -5.72 -34.97 9.57
N HIS A 349 -4.87 -35.42 8.62
CA HIS A 349 -5.33 -35.84 7.30
C HIS A 349 -6.31 -37.02 7.36
N HIS A 350 -6.02 -38.01 8.20
CA HIS A 350 -6.90 -39.16 8.39
C HIS A 350 -8.27 -38.73 8.96
N ASP A 351 -8.27 -37.89 9.99
CA ASP A 351 -9.51 -37.35 10.59
C ASP A 351 -10.33 -36.52 9.58
N PHE A 352 -9.69 -35.71 8.73
CA PHE A 352 -10.39 -35.01 7.65
C PHE A 352 -11.08 -36.00 6.71
N LEU A 353 -10.39 -37.06 6.31
CA LEU A 353 -10.92 -38.11 5.44
C LEU A 353 -12.13 -38.82 6.06
N GLU A 354 -12.06 -39.21 7.33
CA GLU A 354 -13.18 -39.82 8.06
C GLU A 354 -14.40 -38.89 8.13
N ARG A 355 -14.17 -37.58 8.16
CA ARG A 355 -15.21 -36.54 8.17
C ARG A 355 -15.66 -36.12 6.77
N GLY A 356 -15.26 -36.84 5.73
CA GLY A 356 -15.71 -36.60 4.36
C GLY A 356 -14.95 -35.48 3.62
N PHE A 357 -13.75 -35.13 4.05
CA PHE A 357 -12.89 -34.12 3.43
C PHE A 357 -11.55 -34.69 2.98
N ARG A 358 -11.08 -34.26 1.81
CA ARG A 358 -9.76 -34.60 1.29
C ARG A 358 -8.88 -33.37 1.21
N VAL A 359 -7.80 -33.36 2.00
CA VAL A 359 -6.77 -32.31 2.00
C VAL A 359 -5.39 -32.97 1.97
N PRO A 360 -4.47 -32.59 1.08
CA PRO A 360 -3.14 -33.19 1.01
C PRO A 360 -2.23 -32.64 2.12
N VAL A 361 -1.41 -33.53 2.68
CA VAL A 361 -0.31 -33.17 3.57
C VAL A 361 0.96 -33.01 2.75
N TYR A 362 1.66 -31.90 2.95
CA TYR A 362 2.99 -31.67 2.43
C TYR A 362 3.98 -31.64 3.60
N CYS A 363 4.97 -32.52 3.54
CA CYS A 363 6.04 -32.69 4.52
C CYS A 363 7.40 -32.81 3.81
N TYR A 364 8.48 -33.00 4.56
CA TYR A 364 9.81 -33.27 3.98
C TYR A 364 9.76 -34.39 2.91
N PRO A 365 10.39 -34.21 1.72
CA PRO A 365 11.28 -33.10 1.34
C PRO A 365 10.58 -31.85 0.75
N ALA A 366 9.25 -31.85 0.60
CA ALA A 366 8.51 -30.72 0.03
C ALA A 366 8.43 -29.51 0.98
N THR A 367 8.48 -29.75 2.28
CA THR A 367 8.68 -28.73 3.32
C THR A 367 9.89 -29.06 4.20
N LYS A 368 10.29 -28.15 5.07
CA LYS A 368 11.31 -28.45 6.08
C LYS A 368 10.74 -29.43 7.11
N ARG A 369 11.63 -30.18 7.76
CA ARG A 369 11.25 -31.07 8.87
C ARG A 369 10.54 -30.28 9.97
N ASN A 370 9.47 -30.83 10.53
CA ASN A 370 8.58 -30.17 11.50
C ASN A 370 7.93 -28.87 10.99
N GLU A 371 7.76 -28.74 9.67
CA GLU A 371 7.00 -27.66 9.02
C GLU A 371 5.97 -28.25 8.04
N ALA A 372 5.32 -29.35 8.42
CA ALA A 372 4.24 -29.95 7.63
C ALA A 372 3.04 -29.01 7.51
N VAL A 373 2.44 -28.96 6.32
CA VAL A 373 1.29 -28.11 5.99
C VAL A 373 0.18 -28.91 5.33
N LEU A 374 -1.05 -28.47 5.56
CA LEU A 374 -2.21 -28.86 4.76
C LEU A 374 -2.38 -27.83 3.65
N ARG A 375 -2.10 -28.23 2.41
CA ARG A 375 -2.23 -27.32 1.27
C ARG A 375 -3.63 -27.40 0.70
N ILE A 376 -4.29 -26.26 0.63
CA ILE A 376 -5.65 -26.09 0.15
C ILE A 376 -5.63 -25.34 -1.17
N ILE A 377 -6.35 -25.90 -2.14
CA ILE A 377 -6.69 -25.22 -3.38
C ILE A 377 -8.20 -25.22 -3.47
N LEU A 378 -8.80 -24.03 -3.42
CA LEU A 378 -10.24 -23.92 -3.60
C LEU A 378 -10.59 -24.21 -5.06
N ASN A 379 -11.58 -25.07 -5.30
CA ASN A 379 -12.21 -25.21 -6.62
C ASN A 379 -13.43 -24.29 -6.73
N ASP A 380 -13.65 -23.75 -7.91
CA ASP A 380 -14.77 -22.85 -8.22
C ASP A 380 -16.15 -23.51 -8.00
N ALA A 381 -16.24 -24.85 -8.07
CA ALA A 381 -17.48 -25.58 -7.78
C ALA A 381 -17.75 -25.84 -6.29
N HIS A 382 -16.87 -25.44 -5.36
CA HIS A 382 -17.17 -25.59 -3.93
C HIS A 382 -18.37 -24.72 -3.52
N THR A 383 -19.26 -25.24 -2.69
CA THR A 383 -20.36 -24.42 -2.15
C THR A 383 -19.95 -23.70 -0.85
N ASP A 384 -20.74 -22.70 -0.45
CA ASP A 384 -20.52 -22.01 0.82
C ASP A 384 -20.71 -22.94 2.01
N GLU A 385 -21.61 -23.92 1.92
CA GLU A 385 -21.80 -24.95 2.95
C GLU A 385 -20.55 -25.83 3.07
N GLN A 386 -19.97 -26.26 1.94
CA GLN A 386 -18.76 -27.07 1.92
C GLN A 386 -17.57 -26.32 2.53
N THR A 387 -17.40 -25.04 2.21
CA THR A 387 -16.34 -24.22 2.81
C THR A 387 -16.59 -23.94 4.29
N THR A 388 -17.84 -23.75 4.71
CA THR A 388 -18.21 -23.56 6.12
C THR A 388 -17.90 -24.80 6.95
N GLU A 389 -18.37 -25.97 6.50
CA GLU A 389 -18.15 -27.22 7.23
C GLU A 389 -16.67 -27.58 7.25
N PHE A 390 -15.93 -27.32 6.16
CA PHE A 390 -14.47 -27.49 6.13
C PHE A 390 -13.77 -26.68 7.22
N ILE A 391 -14.10 -25.38 7.33
CA ILE A 391 -13.49 -24.48 8.33
C ILE A 391 -13.82 -24.96 9.75
N LYS A 392 -15.06 -25.34 9.99
CA LYS A 392 -15.49 -25.90 11.28
C LYS A 392 -14.67 -27.15 11.65
N VAL A 393 -14.57 -28.12 10.74
CA VAL A 393 -13.75 -29.32 10.95
C VAL A 393 -12.28 -28.95 11.17
N ALA A 394 -11.73 -28.03 10.38
CA ALA A 394 -10.36 -27.57 10.55
C ALA A 394 -10.10 -26.95 11.94
N SER A 395 -11.03 -26.14 12.45
CA SER A 395 -10.95 -25.57 13.81
C SER A 395 -11.03 -26.65 14.88
N GLU A 396 -11.93 -27.62 14.77
CA GLU A 396 -12.02 -28.73 15.72
C GLU A 396 -10.74 -29.58 15.74
N LEU A 397 -10.14 -29.83 14.57
CA LEU A 397 -8.89 -30.57 14.46
C LEU A 397 -7.69 -29.75 14.96
N ARG A 398 -7.69 -28.43 14.75
CA ARG A 398 -6.71 -27.53 15.37
C ARG A 398 -6.75 -27.64 16.88
N ASP A 399 -7.94 -27.61 17.47
CA ASP A 399 -8.12 -27.67 18.93
C ASP A 399 -7.75 -29.04 19.48
N LYS A 400 -8.06 -30.12 18.74
CA LYS A 400 -7.72 -31.51 19.12
C LYS A 400 -6.21 -31.78 19.05
N TYR A 401 -5.53 -31.35 18.00
CA TYR A 401 -4.14 -31.73 17.72
C TYR A 401 -3.12 -30.65 18.08
N GLY A 402 -3.55 -29.41 18.32
CA GLY A 402 -2.66 -28.28 18.59
C GLY A 402 -1.81 -27.94 17.37
N PHE A 403 -2.38 -27.22 16.41
CA PHE A 403 -1.60 -26.80 15.24
C PHE A 403 -0.53 -25.80 15.67
N ASP A 404 0.69 -26.04 15.20
CA ASP A 404 1.76 -25.09 15.43
C ASP A 404 1.44 -23.83 14.62
N GLY A 405 1.29 -22.68 15.31
CA GLY A 405 1.15 -21.39 14.65
C GLY A 405 2.29 -21.19 13.65
N PRO A 406 2.11 -20.38 12.58
CA PRO A 406 3.17 -20.17 11.61
C PRO A 406 4.41 -19.74 12.38
N LYS A 407 5.47 -20.56 12.37
CA LYS A 407 6.80 -20.06 12.72
C LYS A 407 6.97 -18.89 11.78
N LYS A 408 7.03 -17.66 12.31
CA LYS A 408 7.19 -16.44 11.52
C LYS A 408 8.38 -16.66 10.58
N ARG A 409 8.14 -17.17 9.38
CA ARG A 409 8.97 -16.90 8.22
C ARG A 409 8.58 -15.46 7.99
N PRO A 410 9.44 -14.50 8.39
CA PRO A 410 9.11 -13.13 8.09
C PRO A 410 8.93 -13.13 6.57
N ASN A 411 7.84 -12.58 6.07
CA ASN A 411 7.85 -12.06 4.72
C ASN A 411 8.88 -10.91 4.75
N ARG A 412 10.17 -11.27 4.72
CA ARG A 412 11.29 -10.36 5.04
C ARG A 412 11.64 -9.49 3.84
N ASN A 413 11.01 -9.80 2.71
CA ASN A 413 10.95 -9.00 1.50
C ASN A 413 9.66 -8.20 1.49
N VAL A 414 9.40 -7.53 2.60
CA VAL A 414 8.82 -6.20 2.48
C VAL A 414 9.83 -5.43 1.62
N SER A 415 9.46 -5.07 0.39
CA SER A 415 10.32 -4.25 -0.48
C SER A 415 10.79 -3.02 0.32
N PRO A 416 11.96 -2.40 0.03
CA PRO A 416 12.38 -1.18 0.73
C PRO A 416 11.23 -0.17 0.86
N LEU A 417 10.46 -0.03 -0.21
CA LEU A 417 9.23 0.76 -0.27
C LEU A 417 8.15 0.28 0.70
N GLN A 418 7.85 -1.01 0.75
CA GLN A 418 6.84 -1.54 1.67
C GLN A 418 7.29 -1.43 3.15
N LYS A 419 8.61 -1.42 3.44
CA LYS A 419 9.14 -1.21 4.80
C LYS A 419 8.95 0.23 5.20
N THR A 420 9.29 1.12 4.29
CA THR A 420 9.04 2.54 4.41
C THR A 420 7.55 2.83 4.65
N VAL A 421 6.63 2.24 3.87
CA VAL A 421 5.19 2.43 4.08
C VAL A 421 4.73 1.84 5.41
N THR A 422 5.22 0.65 5.78
CA THR A 422 4.90 0.02 7.07
C THR A 422 5.31 0.90 8.25
N HIS A 423 6.48 1.54 8.17
CA HIS A 423 6.97 2.46 9.18
C HIS A 423 6.03 3.67 9.33
N VAL A 424 5.69 4.35 8.23
CA VAL A 424 4.76 5.50 8.25
C VAL A 424 3.41 5.14 8.87
N LEU A 425 2.91 3.92 8.60
CA LEU A 425 1.56 3.54 9.02
C LEU A 425 1.49 3.00 10.45
N ASN A 426 2.59 2.44 10.98
CA ASN A 426 2.53 1.63 12.20
C ASN A 426 3.58 1.98 13.26
N GLU A 427 4.71 2.57 12.88
CA GLU A 427 5.83 2.80 13.80
C GLU A 427 5.84 4.25 14.27
N PRO A 428 6.03 4.53 15.58
CA PRO A 428 6.22 5.89 16.05
C PRO A 428 7.63 6.41 15.69
N SER A 429 7.76 7.72 15.51
CA SER A 429 9.06 8.37 15.31
C SER A 429 9.27 9.54 16.28
N GLN A 430 10.54 9.91 16.49
CA GLN A 430 10.92 11.09 17.24
C GLN A 430 11.80 12.02 16.41
N VAL A 431 11.59 13.32 16.58
CA VAL A 431 12.39 14.36 15.92
C VAL A 431 12.51 15.58 16.83
N GLU A 432 13.66 16.22 16.82
CA GLU A 432 13.83 17.53 17.45
C GLU A 432 13.31 18.62 16.51
N VAL A 433 12.38 19.43 17.01
CA VAL A 433 11.81 20.58 16.31
C VAL A 433 12.07 21.84 17.11
N ARG A 434 12.06 22.99 16.43
CA ARG A 434 12.19 24.29 17.07
C ARG A 434 11.26 25.29 16.38
N PRO A 435 10.76 26.29 17.11
CA PRO A 435 9.98 27.36 16.50
C PRO A 435 10.77 28.04 15.38
N ARG A 436 10.16 28.15 14.20
CA ARG A 436 10.73 28.94 13.10
C ARG A 436 10.41 30.41 13.32
N TYR A 437 11.37 31.27 12.98
CA TYR A 437 11.20 32.71 13.13
C TYR A 437 10.18 33.24 12.11
N GLU A 438 9.01 33.65 12.59
CA GLU A 438 7.97 34.34 11.81
C GLU A 438 7.46 35.59 12.56
N GLY A 439 8.35 36.20 13.35
CA GLY A 439 8.01 37.16 14.40
C GLY A 439 7.70 36.46 15.73
N ASN A 440 7.91 37.18 16.83
CA ASN A 440 7.82 36.59 18.18
C ASN A 440 6.58 37.17 18.86
N ASN A 441 5.75 36.32 19.46
CA ASN A 441 4.67 36.80 20.30
C ASN A 441 5.28 37.25 21.62
N ILE A 442 5.28 38.55 21.90
CA ILE A 442 5.80 39.09 23.16
C ILE A 442 7.31 38.88 23.30
N ASN A 443 8.09 39.35 22.34
CA ASN A 443 9.57 39.31 22.28
C ASN A 443 10.20 37.92 22.25
N THR A 444 9.75 36.94 23.04
CA THR A 444 10.34 35.59 23.11
C THR A 444 9.33 34.45 23.16
N TRP A 445 8.07 34.65 23.54
CA TRP A 445 7.07 33.57 23.56
C TRP A 445 6.51 33.27 22.15
N ILE A 446 5.95 32.09 21.97
CA ILE A 446 5.31 31.72 20.70
C ILE A 446 3.83 31.38 20.88
N GLY A 447 3.01 31.82 19.93
CA GLY A 447 1.58 31.51 19.89
C GLY A 447 1.25 30.17 19.25
N PHE A 448 -0.05 29.84 19.21
CA PHE A 448 -0.54 28.57 18.67
C PHE A 448 -0.18 28.34 17.20
N LYS A 449 -0.08 29.39 16.38
CA LYS A 449 0.44 29.34 15.00
C LYS A 449 1.77 28.59 14.92
N HIS A 450 2.76 29.07 15.67
CA HIS A 450 4.10 28.51 15.70
C HIS A 450 4.12 27.08 16.27
N VAL A 451 3.31 26.82 17.30
CA VAL A 451 3.15 25.47 17.85
C VAL A 451 2.58 24.52 16.80
N ASN A 452 1.56 24.94 16.06
CA ASN A 452 1.01 24.14 14.97
C ASN A 452 2.05 23.90 13.89
N TYR A 453 2.85 24.89 13.48
CA TYR A 453 3.95 24.64 12.53
C TYR A 453 4.96 23.61 13.01
N MET A 454 5.30 23.59 14.31
CA MET A 454 6.15 22.53 14.87
C MET A 454 5.47 21.15 14.79
N VAL A 455 4.15 21.08 14.98
CA VAL A 455 3.37 19.85 14.82
C VAL A 455 3.36 19.40 13.34
N GLU A 456 3.18 20.33 12.40
CA GLU A 456 3.26 20.06 10.96
C GLU A 456 4.66 19.55 10.58
N GLU A 457 5.72 20.23 11.05
CA GLU A 457 7.12 19.83 10.83
C GLU A 457 7.40 18.42 11.38
N ALA A 458 6.86 18.08 12.55
CA ALA A 458 7.01 16.76 13.13
C ALA A 458 6.38 15.66 12.25
N VAL A 459 5.19 15.89 11.70
CA VAL A 459 4.53 14.94 10.79
C VAL A 459 5.32 14.81 9.49
N LEU A 460 5.80 15.91 8.89
CA LEU A 460 6.65 15.85 7.70
C LEU A 460 7.96 15.10 7.96
N ALA A 461 8.55 15.27 9.14
CA ALA A 461 9.75 14.55 9.54
C ALA A 461 9.49 13.05 9.77
N HIS A 462 8.32 12.65 10.25
CA HIS A 462 7.92 11.25 10.39
C HIS A 462 7.93 10.53 9.03
N PHE A 463 7.33 11.14 8.01
CA PHE A 463 7.36 10.65 6.63
C PHE A 463 8.79 10.58 6.06
N ARG A 464 9.60 11.62 6.32
CA ARG A 464 11.01 11.65 5.90
C ARG A 464 11.84 10.55 6.55
N ALA A 465 11.67 10.30 7.84
CA ALA A 465 12.41 9.30 8.60
C ALA A 465 12.15 7.88 8.07
N ALA A 466 10.93 7.63 7.57
CA ALA A 466 10.59 6.37 6.93
C ALA A 466 11.20 6.21 5.52
N GLY A 467 11.61 7.29 4.86
CA GLY A 467 12.07 7.31 3.47
C GLY A 467 11.00 7.70 2.44
N LEU A 468 9.82 8.15 2.88
CA LEU A 468 8.74 8.69 2.04
C LEU A 468 8.59 10.19 2.28
N SER A 469 9.65 10.95 2.03
CA SER A 469 9.60 12.40 2.19
C SER A 469 8.51 13.02 1.31
N SER A 470 8.03 14.22 1.65
CA SER A 470 7.09 14.97 0.81
C SER A 470 7.59 15.15 -0.63
N ARG A 471 8.91 15.32 -0.82
CA ARG A 471 9.56 15.34 -2.14
C ARG A 471 9.39 14.00 -2.85
N THR A 472 9.74 12.90 -2.19
CA THR A 472 9.63 11.55 -2.73
C THR A 472 8.18 11.24 -3.14
N LEU A 473 7.22 11.54 -2.28
CA LEU A 473 5.79 11.39 -2.58
C LEU A 473 5.39 12.15 -3.84
N PHE A 474 5.86 13.38 -4.00
CA PHE A 474 5.52 14.22 -5.14
C PHE A 474 6.23 13.79 -6.43
N GLU A 475 7.56 13.67 -6.41
CA GLU A 475 8.40 13.42 -7.60
C GLU A 475 8.27 11.98 -8.12
N GLU A 476 8.18 11.00 -7.22
CA GLU A 476 8.12 9.59 -7.62
C GLU A 476 6.68 9.13 -7.83
N TYR A 477 5.74 9.54 -6.96
CA TYR A 477 4.39 8.96 -6.92
C TYR A 477 3.28 9.93 -7.32
N GLY A 478 3.59 11.19 -7.64
CA GLY A 478 2.59 12.20 -8.00
C GLY A 478 1.66 12.57 -6.84
N LEU A 479 2.11 12.44 -5.60
CA LEU A 479 1.32 12.68 -4.39
C LEU A 479 1.80 13.92 -3.62
N GLY A 480 0.91 14.88 -3.41
CA GLY A 480 1.03 15.93 -2.41
C GLY A 480 0.64 15.43 -1.02
N LEU A 481 1.38 15.85 0.01
CA LEU A 481 1.05 15.56 1.41
C LEU A 481 0.39 16.81 2.01
N ASP A 482 -0.91 16.72 2.33
CA ASP A 482 -1.68 17.82 2.91
C ASP A 482 -2.20 17.45 4.31
N ILE A 483 -2.19 18.44 5.21
CA ILE A 483 -2.79 18.32 6.54
C ILE A 483 -4.24 18.78 6.44
N ALA A 484 -5.18 17.83 6.48
CA ALA A 484 -6.61 18.08 6.33
C ALA A 484 -7.30 18.42 7.66
N ARG A 485 -6.72 18.01 8.80
CA ARG A 485 -7.25 18.36 10.13
C ARG A 485 -6.12 18.49 11.13
N LEU A 486 -6.23 19.47 12.01
CA LEU A 486 -5.27 19.75 13.08
C LEU A 486 -6.04 20.12 14.35
N ASP A 487 -5.99 19.30 15.41
CA ASP A 487 -6.54 19.61 16.75
C ASP A 487 -5.38 19.60 17.76
N THR A 488 -5.02 20.78 18.24
CA THR A 488 -3.82 21.04 19.05
C THR A 488 -4.22 21.63 20.40
N ARG A 489 -3.59 21.12 21.47
CA ARG A 489 -3.70 21.62 22.84
C ARG A 489 -2.33 22.00 23.37
N ILE A 490 -2.21 23.21 23.86
CA ILE A 490 -1.00 23.76 24.48
C ILE A 490 -1.20 23.71 25.99
N LEU A 491 -0.35 22.93 26.65
CA LEU A 491 -0.37 22.74 28.10
C LEU A 491 0.63 23.68 28.77
N ASN A 492 1.81 23.86 28.16
CA ASN A 492 2.83 24.80 28.59
C ASN A 492 3.30 25.64 27.40
N ALA A 493 3.53 26.93 27.63
CA ALA A 493 3.96 27.86 26.59
C ALA A 493 5.44 27.65 26.22
N PHE A 494 5.78 27.93 24.97
CA PHE A 494 7.13 27.81 24.41
C PHE A 494 7.76 29.19 24.16
N HIS A 495 9.07 29.27 24.29
CA HIS A 495 9.87 30.38 23.78
C HIS A 495 10.47 30.06 22.40
N LEU A 496 10.82 31.09 21.65
CA LEU A 496 11.35 30.99 20.27
C LEU A 496 12.67 30.19 20.20
N ASP A 497 13.51 30.33 21.21
CA ASP A 497 14.83 29.71 21.33
C ASP A 497 14.81 28.32 21.98
N GLU A 498 13.66 27.88 22.50
CA GLU A 498 13.49 26.51 23.01
C GLU A 498 13.38 25.51 21.86
N SER A 499 14.00 24.33 22.03
CA SER A 499 13.74 23.17 21.19
C SER A 499 12.77 22.21 21.89
N ALA A 500 12.10 21.38 21.10
CA ALA A 500 11.17 20.37 21.57
C ALA A 500 11.46 19.03 20.92
N VAL A 501 11.37 17.95 21.69
CA VAL A 501 11.29 16.60 21.15
C VAL A 501 9.84 16.31 20.79
N ALA A 502 9.57 16.16 19.50
CA ALA A 502 8.29 15.73 18.97
C ALA A 502 8.26 14.21 18.85
N THR A 503 7.25 13.57 19.43
CA THR A 503 6.92 12.16 19.18
C THR A 503 5.67 12.08 18.32
N VAL A 504 5.77 11.42 17.17
CA VAL A 504 4.66 11.18 16.24
C VAL A 504 4.27 9.71 16.34
N THR A 505 2.99 9.43 16.56
CA THR A 505 2.46 8.07 16.68
C THR A 505 1.27 7.89 15.74
N PRO A 506 1.32 6.94 14.80
CA PRO A 506 0.15 6.58 13.99
C PRO A 506 -0.99 6.07 14.88
N VAL A 507 -2.22 6.55 14.67
CA VAL A 507 -3.40 6.19 15.50
C VAL A 507 -4.67 5.94 14.68
N GLY A 508 -4.59 5.99 13.35
CA GLY A 508 -5.74 5.84 12.44
C GLY A 508 -6.33 4.41 12.44
N LYS A 509 -7.65 4.31 12.26
CA LYS A 509 -8.34 3.03 12.00
C LYS A 509 -8.57 2.89 10.50
N GLY A 510 -7.90 1.96 9.83
CA GLY A 510 -8.22 1.36 8.51
C GLY A 510 -8.33 2.26 7.26
N GLN A 511 -9.04 3.39 7.34
CA GLN A 511 -9.39 4.28 6.23
C GLN A 511 -8.87 5.72 6.40
N GLU A 512 -8.40 6.13 7.58
CA GLU A 512 -7.86 7.48 7.81
C GLU A 512 -6.38 7.45 8.19
N LEU A 513 -5.59 8.34 7.57
CA LEU A 513 -4.19 8.55 7.91
C LEU A 513 -4.09 9.63 9.00
N THR A 514 -4.08 9.19 10.26
CA THR A 514 -4.11 10.07 11.44
C THR A 514 -2.95 9.80 12.38
N PHE A 515 -2.35 10.88 12.88
CA PHE A 515 -1.22 10.86 13.80
C PHE A 515 -1.56 11.58 15.11
N ARG A 516 -1.07 11.05 16.22
CA ARG A 516 -0.96 11.76 17.49
C ARG A 516 0.43 12.33 17.59
N VAL A 517 0.54 13.62 17.90
CA VAL A 517 1.82 14.31 18.10
C VAL A 517 1.91 14.81 19.54
N THR A 518 3.04 14.60 20.19
CA THR A 518 3.33 15.19 21.51
C THR A 518 4.66 15.92 21.47
N LEU A 519 4.70 17.17 21.92
CA LEU A 519 5.93 17.95 22.06
C LEU A 519 6.30 18.04 23.55
N SER A 520 7.60 17.85 23.83
CA SER A 520 8.18 18.04 25.17
C SER A 520 9.42 18.93 25.03
N LYS A 521 9.57 19.99 25.84
CA LYS A 521 10.73 20.87 25.83
C LYS A 521 12.02 20.08 26.05
N SER A 522 13.05 20.37 25.27
CA SER A 522 14.36 19.75 25.45
C SER A 522 15.07 20.36 26.66
N THR A 523 15.61 19.53 27.54
CA THR A 523 16.32 19.96 28.77
C THR A 523 17.75 20.44 28.53
N THR A 524 18.20 20.62 27.28
CA THR A 524 19.59 20.91 26.94
C THR A 524 19.97 22.40 26.86
N GLY A 525 19.15 23.32 27.38
CA GLY A 525 19.32 24.76 27.15
C GLY A 525 19.15 25.71 28.34
N ALA A 526 19.49 25.30 29.57
CA ALA A 526 19.61 26.28 30.67
C ALA A 526 20.99 26.95 30.60
N GLU A 527 21.01 28.24 30.21
CA GLU A 527 22.18 29.11 30.32
C GLU A 527 22.79 29.09 31.73
N GLY A 528 24.12 29.11 31.77
CA GLY A 528 24.92 28.82 32.95
C GLY A 528 24.73 29.77 34.13
N THR A 529 24.74 29.17 35.31
CA THR A 529 25.29 29.77 36.52
C THR A 529 26.37 28.84 37.04
N GLU A 530 27.59 29.37 37.10
CA GLU A 530 28.80 28.72 37.61
C GLU A 530 28.59 28.12 39.01
N GLY A 531 29.08 26.89 39.19
CA GLY A 531 29.12 26.21 40.48
C GLY A 531 29.73 24.82 40.32
N ALA A 532 31.02 24.71 40.62
CA ALA A 532 31.81 23.50 40.59
C ALA A 532 31.25 22.40 41.52
N ASP A 533 31.16 21.16 41.02
CA ASP A 533 31.97 20.02 41.45
C ASP A 533 31.38 18.72 40.89
N GLY A 534 32.28 17.82 40.47
CA GLY A 534 31.94 16.59 39.79
C GLY A 534 31.23 15.55 40.65
N ALA A 535 30.29 14.83 40.04
CA ALA A 535 29.93 13.48 40.41
C ALA A 535 29.29 12.76 39.22
N GLU A 536 29.75 11.53 39.01
CA GLU A 536 29.32 10.60 37.98
C GLU A 536 27.81 10.26 38.05
N GLY A 537 27.26 9.95 36.88
CA GLY A 537 26.20 8.97 36.65
C GLY A 537 25.07 8.84 37.67
N THR A 538 23.97 9.53 37.43
CA THR A 538 22.64 9.04 37.84
C THR A 538 21.64 9.22 36.69
N GLU A 539 21.02 8.11 36.29
CA GLU A 539 19.85 8.07 35.41
C GLU A 539 18.71 8.87 36.06
N ALA A 540 18.49 10.09 35.59
CA ALA A 540 17.31 10.87 35.97
C ALA A 540 16.10 10.38 35.15
N GLY A 541 15.37 9.40 35.70
CA GLY A 541 14.03 8.99 35.27
C GLY A 541 12.96 10.05 35.52
N GLY A 542 13.17 11.28 35.01
CA GLY A 542 12.15 12.33 34.98
C GLY A 542 11.15 12.05 33.87
N LYS A 543 9.87 11.84 34.23
CA LYS A 543 8.78 11.69 33.27
C LYS A 543 8.71 12.95 32.38
N ALA A 544 9.05 12.81 31.10
CA ALA A 544 8.99 13.91 30.14
C ALA A 544 7.63 14.63 30.23
N THR A 545 7.66 15.94 30.45
CA THR A 545 6.47 16.78 30.53
C THR A 545 5.84 16.89 29.15
N LYS A 546 4.54 16.59 29.04
CA LYS A 546 3.81 16.81 27.78
C LYS A 546 3.43 18.28 27.70
N ASP A 547 4.13 19.05 26.88
CA ASP A 547 3.92 20.49 26.76
C ASP A 547 2.86 20.83 25.69
N VAL A 548 2.80 20.04 24.62
CA VAL A 548 1.77 20.13 23.58
C VAL A 548 1.28 18.73 23.21
N THR A 549 -0.02 18.60 22.96
CA THR A 549 -0.61 17.39 22.37
C THR A 549 -1.47 17.75 21.18
N ALA A 550 -1.31 17.04 20.06
CA ALA A 550 -2.11 17.26 18.86
C ALA A 550 -2.59 15.95 18.22
N GLN A 551 -3.69 16.03 17.48
CA GLN A 551 -4.14 15.04 16.51
C GLN A 551 -4.14 15.65 15.12
N VAL A 552 -3.49 14.98 14.18
CA VAL A 552 -3.28 15.45 12.81
C VAL A 552 -3.86 14.43 11.84
N LYS A 553 -4.75 14.85 10.94
CA LYS A 553 -5.19 14.04 9.79
C LYS A 553 -4.43 14.49 8.55
N VAL A 554 -3.81 13.55 7.88
CA VAL A 554 -3.10 13.75 6.62
C VAL A 554 -3.90 13.13 5.48
N VAL A 555 -3.84 13.74 4.31
CA VAL A 555 -4.31 13.16 3.06
C VAL A 555 -3.18 13.19 2.04
N LEU A 556 -3.18 12.22 1.13
CA LEU A 556 -2.23 12.19 0.01
C LEU A 556 -2.99 12.60 -1.26
N ARG A 557 -2.88 13.86 -1.69
CA ARG A 557 -3.60 14.37 -2.85
C ARG A 557 -2.85 14.00 -4.14
N ARG A 558 -3.54 13.48 -5.14
CA ARG A 558 -2.97 13.25 -6.49
C ARG A 558 -2.81 14.60 -7.19
N GLU A 559 -1.58 14.94 -7.56
CA GLU A 559 -1.28 16.22 -8.21
C GLU A 559 -1.44 16.10 -9.73
N LYS A 560 -2.10 17.08 -10.35
CA LYS A 560 -2.50 17.05 -11.77
C LYS A 560 -1.40 17.49 -12.73
N TYR A 561 -0.37 18.15 -12.21
CA TYR A 561 0.67 18.81 -13.01
C TYR A 561 1.97 17.98 -13.12
N VAL A 562 2.00 16.78 -12.53
CA VAL A 562 3.17 15.90 -12.51
C VAL A 562 2.76 14.52 -12.99
N ASP A 563 3.47 14.03 -14.01
CA ASP A 563 3.40 12.63 -14.39
C ASP A 563 4.16 11.81 -13.35
N ALA A 564 3.46 10.93 -12.65
CA ALA A 564 4.08 10.07 -11.65
C ALA A 564 5.07 9.11 -12.33
N THR A 565 6.31 9.07 -11.83
CA THR A 565 7.33 8.15 -12.31
C THR A 565 6.99 6.70 -11.95
N ASN A 566 6.37 6.51 -10.78
CA ASN A 566 6.02 5.24 -10.17
C ASN A 566 4.52 5.21 -9.81
N ALA A 567 3.92 4.03 -9.81
CA ALA A 567 2.57 3.84 -9.29
C ALA A 567 2.53 4.06 -7.77
N VAL A 568 1.44 4.67 -7.27
CA VAL A 568 1.23 4.86 -5.84
C VAL A 568 1.28 3.51 -5.11
N PRO A 569 2.05 3.36 -4.02
CA PRO A 569 2.15 2.11 -3.28
C PRO A 569 0.77 1.62 -2.82
N ARG A 570 0.50 0.31 -2.96
CA ARG A 570 -0.84 -0.28 -2.68
C ARG A 570 -1.36 0.10 -1.30
N GLU A 571 -0.50 0.07 -0.29
CA GLU A 571 -0.85 0.37 1.09
C GLU A 571 -1.23 1.84 1.31
N LEU A 572 -0.66 2.75 0.49
CA LEU A 572 -0.97 4.18 0.47
C LEU A 572 -2.13 4.53 -0.46
N SER A 573 -2.45 3.69 -1.43
CA SER A 573 -3.48 3.96 -2.45
C SER A 573 -4.85 4.33 -1.86
N ARG A 574 -5.21 3.75 -0.71
CA ARG A 574 -6.43 4.08 0.04
C ARG A 574 -6.46 5.48 0.66
N PHE A 575 -5.29 6.09 0.86
CA PHE A 575 -5.13 7.46 1.35
C PHE A 575 -4.87 8.46 0.21
N ALA A 576 -4.67 7.94 -1.02
CA ALA A 576 -4.44 8.73 -2.23
C ALA A 576 -5.75 9.20 -2.84
N VAL A 577 -6.09 10.47 -2.61
CA VAL A 577 -7.36 11.09 -3.01
C VAL A 577 -7.15 12.11 -4.13
N ASN A 578 -8.18 12.38 -4.93
CA ASN A 578 -8.12 13.42 -5.96
C ASN A 578 -8.39 14.83 -5.39
N LYS A 579 -8.93 14.90 -4.18
CA LYS A 579 -9.33 16.13 -3.50
C LYS A 579 -9.19 15.95 -1.99
N ILE A 580 -8.77 16.98 -1.27
CA ILE A 580 -8.52 16.88 0.19
C ILE A 580 -9.78 16.52 0.98
N ALA A 581 -10.92 17.11 0.61
CA ALA A 581 -12.22 16.85 1.21
C ALA A 581 -13.34 17.15 0.20
N HIS A 582 -14.51 16.54 0.43
CA HIS A 582 -15.69 16.69 -0.42
C HIS A 582 -16.89 17.10 0.43
N ALA A 583 -17.20 18.40 0.47
CA ALA A 583 -18.45 18.87 1.05
C ALA A 583 -19.57 18.76 0.02
N GLN A 584 -20.77 18.39 0.47
CA GLN A 584 -21.96 18.58 -0.35
C GLN A 584 -22.34 20.07 -0.32
N PRO A 585 -22.67 20.69 -1.47
CA PRO A 585 -23.20 22.04 -1.50
C PRO A 585 -24.47 22.11 -0.64
N GLU A 586 -24.57 23.10 0.23
CA GLU A 586 -25.68 23.17 1.20
C GLU A 586 -26.97 23.63 0.54
N ARG A 587 -26.90 24.73 -0.24
CA ARG A 587 -28.04 25.42 -0.84
C ARG A 587 -27.60 26.44 -1.90
N ASP A 588 -28.57 26.93 -2.66
CA ASP A 588 -28.36 28.04 -3.59
C ASP A 588 -28.05 29.32 -2.80
N ALA A 589 -27.16 30.16 -3.33
CA ALA A 589 -26.70 31.40 -2.72
C ALA A 589 -26.53 32.49 -3.79
N GLU A 590 -27.11 33.66 -3.53
CA GLU A 590 -26.93 34.83 -4.39
C GLU A 590 -25.56 35.48 -4.13
N VAL A 591 -24.78 35.67 -5.19
CA VAL A 591 -23.46 36.31 -5.13
C VAL A 591 -23.58 37.74 -5.64
N THR A 592 -23.05 38.70 -4.87
CA THR A 592 -22.85 40.07 -5.36
C THR A 592 -21.45 40.18 -6.00
N PRO A 593 -21.32 40.44 -7.32
CA PRO A 593 -20.02 40.56 -7.96
C PRO A 593 -19.18 41.68 -7.35
N SER A 594 -17.91 41.41 -7.05
CA SER A 594 -16.94 42.43 -6.63
C SER A 594 -16.07 42.85 -7.82
N ALA A 595 -15.97 44.14 -8.09
CA ALA A 595 -15.10 44.66 -9.16
C ALA A 595 -13.67 44.96 -8.68
N ASP A 596 -13.43 45.03 -7.38
CA ASP A 596 -12.19 45.56 -6.81
C ASP A 596 -11.32 44.49 -6.14
N TRP A 597 -9.99 44.64 -6.32
CA TRP A 597 -8.95 43.93 -5.58
C TRP A 597 -8.81 44.40 -4.12
N GLY A 598 -9.67 45.33 -3.68
CA GLY A 598 -9.60 46.00 -2.37
C GLY A 598 -10.94 46.09 -1.63
N ILE A 599 -10.86 45.82 -0.33
CA ILE A 599 -11.85 45.90 0.75
C ILE A 599 -12.93 44.80 0.78
N THR A 600 -12.78 43.97 1.82
CA THR A 600 -13.62 42.86 2.28
C THR A 600 -15.05 43.34 2.57
N ALA A 601 -16.03 42.94 1.76
CA ALA A 601 -17.44 43.18 2.10
C ALA A 601 -17.75 42.51 3.45
N THR A 602 -18.46 43.20 4.32
CA THR A 602 -18.81 42.70 5.67
C THR A 602 -20.26 42.23 5.71
N HIS A 603 -20.64 41.51 6.75
CA HIS A 603 -22.03 41.14 7.03
C HIS A 603 -23.01 42.33 7.09
N ARG A 604 -22.52 43.57 7.20
CA ARG A 604 -23.34 44.80 7.13
C ARG A 604 -23.73 45.18 5.70
N THR A 605 -22.95 44.73 4.70
CA THR A 605 -23.06 45.16 3.29
C THR A 605 -23.31 44.02 2.31
N ASP A 606 -22.98 42.78 2.67
CA ASP A 606 -23.13 41.59 1.82
C ASP A 606 -24.36 40.75 2.27
N PRO A 607 -25.36 40.53 1.41
CA PRO A 607 -26.59 39.79 1.76
C PRO A 607 -26.34 38.37 2.25
N LEU A 608 -25.38 37.65 1.66
CA LEU A 608 -25.06 36.28 2.02
C LEU A 608 -24.40 36.23 3.40
N LEU A 609 -23.46 37.14 3.68
CA LEU A 609 -22.85 37.22 5.02
C LEU A 609 -23.86 37.66 6.09
N LYS A 610 -24.81 38.54 5.75
CA LYS A 610 -25.91 38.90 6.64
C LYS A 610 -26.74 37.68 7.01
N GLU A 611 -27.16 36.91 6.00
CA GLU A 611 -27.90 35.67 6.21
C GLU A 611 -27.12 34.66 7.06
N LEU A 612 -25.83 34.45 6.75
CA LEU A 612 -24.99 33.51 7.48
C LEU A 612 -24.75 33.94 8.94
N THR A 613 -24.85 35.24 9.27
CA THR A 613 -24.62 35.73 10.64
C THR A 613 -25.90 35.98 11.42
N GLU A 614 -27.06 35.94 10.77
CA GLU A 614 -28.34 36.29 11.38
C GLU A 614 -28.68 35.43 12.59
N GLY A 615 -29.08 36.08 13.70
CA GLY A 615 -29.44 35.41 14.95
C GLY A 615 -28.27 34.78 15.71
N ARG A 616 -27.02 34.98 15.27
CA ARG A 616 -25.81 34.43 15.91
C ARG A 616 -24.95 35.55 16.50
N ASN A 617 -24.23 35.25 17.58
CA ASN A 617 -23.17 36.10 18.08
C ASN A 617 -21.93 35.98 17.18
N ALA A 618 -22.01 36.54 15.98
CA ALA A 618 -21.07 36.30 14.91
C ALA A 618 -20.73 37.57 14.12
N ILE A 619 -19.61 37.54 13.40
CA ILE A 619 -19.27 38.48 12.33
C ILE A 619 -18.95 37.71 11.06
N GLY A 620 -19.23 38.31 9.91
CA GLY A 620 -18.88 37.77 8.61
C GLY A 620 -18.10 38.78 7.78
N TRP A 621 -17.11 38.30 7.02
CA TRP A 621 -16.45 39.08 5.97
C TRP A 621 -16.05 38.18 4.79
N ARG A 622 -15.92 38.78 3.61
CA ARG A 622 -15.56 38.09 2.36
C ARG A 622 -14.17 38.49 1.92
N TRP A 623 -13.30 37.51 1.64
CA TRP A 623 -11.90 37.70 1.30
C TRP A 623 -11.51 36.95 0.02
N ARG A 624 -10.99 37.66 -0.98
CA ARG A 624 -10.42 37.04 -2.17
C ARG A 624 -9.08 36.38 -1.85
N ILE A 625 -8.96 35.07 -2.04
CA ILE A 625 -7.77 34.30 -1.66
C ILE A 625 -6.57 34.71 -2.53
N PRO A 626 -5.53 35.35 -1.96
CA PRO A 626 -4.39 35.81 -2.73
C PRO A 626 -3.29 34.76 -2.75
N TYR A 627 -2.52 34.75 -3.84
CA TYR A 627 -1.41 33.82 -4.08
C TYR A 627 -0.45 33.56 -2.89
N PRO A 628 -0.05 34.55 -2.05
CA PRO A 628 0.85 34.30 -0.93
C PRO A 628 0.33 33.30 0.13
N TYR A 629 -0.99 33.09 0.20
CA TYR A 629 -1.60 32.13 1.12
C TYR A 629 -1.72 30.72 0.52
N CYS A 630 -1.49 30.59 -0.79
CA CYS A 630 -1.47 29.33 -1.51
C CYS A 630 -0.07 28.73 -1.66
N HIS A 631 1.00 29.49 -1.37
CA HIS A 631 2.41 28.99 -1.29
C HIS A 631 2.89 28.23 -2.54
N ASN A 632 2.78 28.83 -3.74
CA ASN A 632 3.06 28.16 -5.03
C ASN A 632 2.10 27.01 -5.38
N ASN A 633 0.96 26.93 -4.71
CA ASN A 633 -0.11 25.97 -4.99
C ASN A 633 -1.36 26.70 -5.51
N GLU A 634 -2.33 25.95 -6.02
CA GLU A 634 -3.64 26.47 -6.45
C GLU A 634 -4.63 26.64 -5.28
N ARG A 635 -4.34 26.08 -4.11
CA ARG A 635 -5.26 25.97 -2.98
C ARG A 635 -4.74 26.67 -1.72
N LEU A 636 -5.65 27.21 -0.93
CA LEU A 636 -5.37 27.78 0.40
C LEU A 636 -4.85 26.69 1.34
N GLN A 637 -3.67 26.91 1.92
CA GLN A 637 -2.99 25.94 2.78
C GLN A 637 -3.43 26.06 4.24
N MET A 638 -3.16 25.02 5.05
CA MET A 638 -3.49 24.98 6.49
C MET A 638 -2.96 26.20 7.24
N SER A 639 -1.71 26.59 6.98
CA SER A 639 -1.08 27.79 7.53
C SER A 639 -1.85 29.08 7.22
N GLY A 640 -2.46 29.16 6.03
CA GLY A 640 -3.30 30.28 5.64
C GLY A 640 -4.56 30.38 6.51
N TYR A 641 -5.22 29.26 6.78
CA TYR A 641 -6.36 29.26 7.68
C TYR A 641 -5.99 29.53 9.15
N LEU A 642 -4.83 29.07 9.62
CA LEU A 642 -4.33 29.42 10.97
C LEU A 642 -4.13 30.94 11.13
N ARG A 643 -3.71 31.63 10.06
CA ARG A 643 -3.61 33.10 10.04
C ARG A 643 -4.99 33.76 10.01
N LEU A 644 -5.91 33.25 9.19
CA LEU A 644 -7.30 33.73 9.18
C LEU A 644 -7.96 33.59 10.55
N MET A 645 -7.67 32.52 11.28
CA MET A 645 -8.12 32.33 12.66
C MET A 645 -7.61 33.42 13.62
N GLU A 646 -6.36 33.88 13.47
CA GLU A 646 -5.82 35.02 14.24
C GLU A 646 -6.52 36.33 13.87
N GLU A 647 -6.72 36.56 12.58
CA GLU A 647 -7.39 37.75 12.05
C GLU A 647 -8.87 37.80 12.45
N ALA A 648 -9.56 36.66 12.43
CA ALA A 648 -10.96 36.52 12.80
C ALA A 648 -11.24 37.06 14.20
N LYS A 649 -10.35 36.72 15.15
CA LYS A 649 -10.43 37.19 16.53
C LYS A 649 -10.33 38.71 16.60
N ASP A 650 -9.34 39.29 15.93
CA ASP A 650 -9.10 40.74 15.91
C ASP A 650 -10.30 41.49 15.32
N ARG A 651 -10.83 41.01 14.19
CA ARG A 651 -12.03 41.56 13.56
C ARG A 651 -13.26 41.48 14.47
N PHE A 652 -13.48 40.35 15.15
CA PHE A 652 -14.66 40.16 16.00
C PHE A 652 -14.68 41.14 17.17
N VAL A 653 -13.55 41.28 17.86
CA VAL A 653 -13.46 42.19 19.02
C VAL A 653 -13.49 43.66 18.57
N ALA A 654 -12.86 43.99 17.43
CA ALA A 654 -12.90 45.34 16.86
C ALA A 654 -14.32 45.77 16.44
N ASP A 655 -15.11 44.88 15.83
CA ASP A 655 -16.52 45.14 15.48
C ASP A 655 -17.39 45.45 16.71
N ARG A 656 -16.95 45.03 17.90
CA ARG A 656 -17.60 45.28 19.20
C ARG A 656 -16.93 46.39 20.02
N GLY A 657 -16.09 47.20 19.39
CA GLY A 657 -15.44 48.35 20.04
C GLY A 657 -14.27 47.98 20.97
N ILE A 658 -13.79 46.74 20.92
CA ILE A 658 -12.62 46.30 21.68
C ILE A 658 -11.38 46.34 20.78
N SER A 659 -10.40 47.14 21.15
CA SER A 659 -9.09 47.19 20.50
C SER A 659 -8.09 46.32 21.25
N ILE A 660 -7.46 45.35 20.57
CA ILE A 660 -6.37 44.55 21.16
C ILE A 660 -5.21 45.44 21.57
N LYS A 661 -4.88 46.48 20.79
CA LYS A 661 -3.85 47.47 21.15
C LYS A 661 -4.18 48.15 22.47
N THR A 662 -5.44 48.56 22.66
CA THR A 662 -5.90 49.19 23.91
C THR A 662 -5.81 48.22 25.08
N LEU A 663 -6.19 46.95 24.92
CA LEU A 663 -6.02 45.93 25.97
C LEU A 663 -4.54 45.69 26.33
N LEU A 664 -3.65 45.70 25.33
CA LEU A 664 -2.21 45.60 25.55
C LEU A 664 -1.66 46.80 26.31
N ASP A 665 -2.08 48.02 25.97
CA ASP A 665 -1.58 49.24 26.58
C ASP A 665 -2.11 49.45 28.01
N GLU A 666 -3.42 49.28 28.20
CA GLU A 666 -4.12 49.60 29.46
C GLU A 666 -4.03 48.47 30.48
N ARG A 667 -4.08 47.21 30.01
CA ARG A 667 -4.19 46.03 30.88
C ARG A 667 -2.99 45.10 30.79
N LYS A 668 -2.08 45.28 29.82
CA LYS A 668 -1.01 44.32 29.49
C LYS A 668 -1.54 42.92 29.16
N TRP A 669 -2.79 42.85 28.71
CA TRP A 669 -3.46 41.59 28.40
C TRP A 669 -3.12 41.13 27.00
N ILE A 670 -2.64 39.90 26.89
CA ILE A 670 -2.20 39.31 25.64
C ILE A 670 -3.12 38.14 25.29
N PRO A 671 -3.64 38.08 24.06
CA PRO A 671 -4.45 36.95 23.63
C PRO A 671 -3.66 35.63 23.71
N VAL A 672 -4.25 34.61 24.30
CA VAL A 672 -3.70 33.26 24.35
C VAL A 672 -4.69 32.24 23.81
N VAL A 673 -4.16 31.17 23.22
CA VAL A 673 -4.93 30.10 22.58
C VAL A 673 -4.47 28.75 23.14
N PRO A 674 -5.07 28.26 24.25
CA PRO A 674 -4.75 26.96 24.81
C PRO A 674 -5.19 25.78 23.92
N ARG A 675 -6.19 25.97 23.06
CA ARG A 675 -6.65 24.93 22.14
C ARG A 675 -7.10 25.53 20.81
N SER A 676 -6.67 24.91 19.72
CA SER A 676 -7.11 25.21 18.36
C SER A 676 -7.45 23.92 17.63
N ARG A 677 -8.58 23.89 16.94
CA ARG A 677 -8.95 22.83 15.99
C ARG A 677 -9.31 23.45 14.65
N ILE A 678 -8.87 22.84 13.57
CA ILE A 678 -9.29 23.20 12.22
C ILE A 678 -9.38 21.96 11.34
N GLU A 679 -10.36 21.93 10.44
CA GLU A 679 -10.70 20.82 9.56
C GLU A 679 -11.13 21.34 8.20
N PHE A 680 -10.59 20.74 7.14
CA PHE A 680 -11.01 21.01 5.78
C PHE A 680 -12.27 20.20 5.46
N LEU A 681 -13.25 20.88 4.90
CA LEU A 681 -14.51 20.32 4.43
C LEU A 681 -14.52 20.25 2.90
N ASP A 682 -13.83 21.17 2.24
CA ASP A 682 -13.58 21.21 0.80
C ASP A 682 -12.30 22.03 0.52
N GLU A 683 -11.79 22.03 -0.72
CA GLU A 683 -10.66 22.88 -1.12
C GLU A 683 -11.16 24.30 -1.37
N ALA A 684 -10.41 25.32 -0.95
CA ALA A 684 -10.63 26.71 -1.38
C ALA A 684 -9.47 27.12 -2.29
N LEU A 685 -9.79 27.62 -3.49
CA LEU A 685 -8.84 27.87 -4.56
C LEU A 685 -8.40 29.33 -4.57
N MET A 686 -7.19 29.55 -5.05
CA MET A 686 -6.64 30.87 -5.30
C MET A 686 -7.64 31.67 -6.14
N GLU A 687 -7.79 32.95 -5.80
CA GLU A 687 -8.71 33.89 -6.42
C GLU A 687 -10.21 33.66 -6.17
N GLU A 688 -10.61 32.57 -5.49
CA GLU A 688 -12.00 32.44 -5.02
C GLU A 688 -12.30 33.46 -3.91
N GLU A 689 -13.57 33.88 -3.85
CA GLU A 689 -14.11 34.66 -2.75
C GLU A 689 -14.43 33.73 -1.58
N LEU A 690 -13.63 33.81 -0.51
CA LEU A 690 -13.84 33.07 0.72
C LEU A 690 -14.72 33.88 1.66
N TYR A 691 -15.92 33.38 1.94
CA TYR A 691 -16.83 33.91 2.94
C TYR A 691 -16.47 33.31 4.29
N ILE A 692 -16.05 34.13 5.23
CA ILE A 692 -15.58 33.68 6.55
C ILE A 692 -16.56 34.19 7.59
N VAL A 693 -17.04 33.29 8.43
CA VAL A 693 -17.92 33.62 9.54
C VAL A 693 -17.28 33.18 10.84
N TYR A 694 -17.14 34.12 11.77
CA TYR A 694 -16.58 33.86 13.10
C TYR A 694 -17.66 34.10 14.15
N SER A 695 -17.89 33.13 15.01
CA SER A 695 -18.90 33.16 16.06
C SER A 695 -18.32 32.80 17.42
N VAL A 696 -18.82 33.42 18.49
CA VAL A 696 -18.53 33.02 19.87
C VAL A 696 -19.65 32.12 20.34
N GLU A 697 -19.30 30.89 20.75
CA GLU A 697 -20.26 29.85 21.12
C GLU A 697 -20.56 29.82 22.61
N ASP A 698 -19.52 29.99 23.44
CA ASP A 698 -19.62 29.87 24.89
C ASP A 698 -18.52 30.69 25.58
N VAL A 699 -18.86 31.32 26.71
CA VAL A 699 -17.92 32.02 27.59
C VAL A 699 -17.86 31.26 28.91
N PHE A 700 -16.70 30.71 29.23
CA PHE A 700 -16.51 29.82 30.39
C PHE A 700 -15.77 30.53 31.53
N LYS A 701 -16.44 30.61 32.68
CA LYS A 701 -15.90 31.14 33.95
C LYS A 701 -15.24 32.52 33.83
N ASP A 702 -15.69 33.33 32.87
CA ASP A 702 -15.24 34.69 32.64
C ASP A 702 -13.75 34.86 32.29
N PHE A 703 -13.00 33.81 31.94
CA PHE A 703 -11.57 33.93 31.57
C PHE A 703 -11.18 33.18 30.30
N THR A 704 -12.05 32.32 29.77
CA THR A 704 -11.91 31.73 28.43
C THR A 704 -13.21 31.77 27.65
N TYR A 705 -13.15 31.80 26.32
CA TYR A 705 -14.32 31.60 25.47
C TYR A 705 -13.99 30.68 24.30
N THR A 706 -14.98 29.92 23.83
CA THR A 706 -14.88 29.09 22.63
C THR A 706 -15.48 29.83 21.45
N SER A 707 -14.77 29.84 20.34
CA SER A 707 -15.22 30.42 19.08
C SER A 707 -15.17 29.40 17.96
N ARG A 708 -16.00 29.59 16.92
CA ARG A 708 -16.00 28.83 15.68
C ARG A 708 -15.78 29.76 14.49
N MET A 709 -14.88 29.36 13.59
CA MET A 709 -14.68 29.95 12.27
C MET A 709 -15.18 28.96 11.22
N ASP A 710 -16.15 29.37 10.40
CA ASP A 710 -16.67 28.62 9.26
C ASP A 710 -16.35 29.37 7.97
N CYS A 711 -15.82 28.65 6.99
CA CYS A 711 -15.42 29.20 5.70
C CYS A 711 -16.25 28.58 4.58
N TYR A 712 -16.65 29.40 3.62
CA TYR A 712 -17.47 29.01 2.48
C TYR A 712 -16.95 29.64 1.19
N VAL A 713 -17.21 28.99 0.07
CA VAL A 713 -17.11 29.57 -1.27
C VAL A 713 -18.43 29.38 -2.00
N VAL A 714 -18.68 30.19 -3.03
CA VAL A 714 -19.85 30.01 -3.89
C VAL A 714 -19.41 29.51 -5.27
N ARG A 715 -19.87 28.33 -5.66
CA ARG A 715 -19.56 27.69 -6.94
C ARG A 715 -20.86 27.33 -7.64
N ASP A 716 -21.00 27.74 -8.90
CA ASP A 716 -22.22 27.52 -9.69
C ASP A 716 -23.51 27.98 -8.97
N GLY A 717 -23.42 29.10 -8.24
CA GLY A 717 -24.53 29.64 -7.46
C GLY A 717 -24.86 28.87 -6.19
N LYS A 718 -24.01 27.92 -5.76
CA LYS A 718 -24.22 27.12 -4.55
C LYS A 718 -23.18 27.40 -3.48
N LEU A 719 -23.62 27.49 -2.23
CA LEU A 719 -22.76 27.62 -1.07
C LEU A 719 -22.08 26.29 -0.76
N VAL A 720 -20.75 26.29 -0.76
CA VAL A 720 -19.92 25.11 -0.46
C VAL A 720 -19.06 25.42 0.76
N PRO A 721 -19.22 24.69 1.88
CA PRO A 721 -18.35 24.86 3.04
C PRO A 721 -16.96 24.29 2.73
N THR A 722 -15.91 25.06 3.03
CA THR A 722 -14.51 24.72 2.71
C THR A 722 -13.69 24.39 3.95
N ALA A 723 -13.93 25.04 5.07
CA ALA A 723 -13.26 24.72 6.33
C ALA A 723 -14.12 25.09 7.53
N THR A 724 -13.90 24.40 8.65
CA THR A 724 -14.42 24.79 9.95
C THR A 724 -13.33 24.65 11.01
N GLY A 725 -13.32 25.51 12.01
CA GLY A 725 -12.39 25.40 13.11
C GLY A 725 -12.90 26.03 14.38
N THR A 726 -12.40 25.56 15.51
CA THR A 726 -12.77 26.04 16.85
C THR A 726 -11.55 26.43 17.65
N ILE A 727 -11.61 27.55 18.35
CA ILE A 727 -10.52 28.04 19.19
C ILE A 727 -11.04 28.34 20.57
N VAL A 728 -10.33 27.86 21.59
CA VAL A 728 -10.50 28.34 22.96
C VAL A 728 -9.52 29.49 23.14
N HIS A 729 -10.06 30.68 23.38
CA HIS A 729 -9.31 31.90 23.62
C HIS A 729 -9.32 32.26 25.10
N GLY A 730 -8.27 32.94 25.54
CA GLY A 730 -8.23 33.67 26.79
C GLY A 730 -7.34 34.89 26.67
N TYR A 731 -7.20 35.63 27.75
CA TYR A 731 -6.17 36.65 27.90
C TYR A 731 -5.23 36.25 29.02
N ALA A 732 -3.96 36.56 28.86
CA ALA A 732 -2.94 36.41 29.89
C ALA A 732 -2.33 37.77 30.23
N GLU A 733 -2.07 38.01 31.51
CA GLU A 733 -1.23 39.10 31.97
C GLU A 733 0.19 38.56 32.23
N ILE A 734 1.19 39.34 31.82
CA ILE A 734 2.59 39.04 32.07
C ILE A 734 3.05 39.87 33.27
N ALA A 735 3.19 39.20 34.41
CA ALA A 735 3.65 39.83 35.65
C ALA A 735 5.15 40.14 35.58
N ASP A 736 5.95 39.22 34.99
CA ASP A 736 7.39 39.36 34.78
C ASP A 736 7.85 38.56 33.55
N ARG A 737 9.15 38.58 33.23
CA ARG A 737 9.70 37.93 32.01
C ARG A 737 9.53 36.40 31.97
N LYS A 738 9.20 35.74 33.08
CA LYS A 738 9.12 34.27 33.22
C LYS A 738 7.72 33.78 33.57
N ASN A 739 6.87 34.61 34.17
CA ASN A 739 5.56 34.22 34.69
C ASN A 739 4.41 34.93 33.96
N TRP A 740 3.42 34.14 33.55
CA TRP A 740 2.14 34.62 33.02
C TRP A 740 0.98 33.93 33.72
N SER A 741 -0.16 34.59 33.80
CA SER A 741 -1.40 34.01 34.32
C SER A 741 -2.59 34.39 33.46
N LEU A 742 -3.52 33.45 33.26
CA LEU A 742 -4.83 33.78 32.70
C LEU A 742 -5.53 34.82 33.58
N VAL A 743 -6.22 35.75 32.94
CA VAL A 743 -6.97 36.82 33.60
C VAL A 743 -8.46 36.70 33.29
N SER A 744 -9.29 37.05 34.27
CA SER A 744 -10.71 37.23 34.05
C SER A 744 -10.97 38.47 33.19
N PHE A 745 -11.86 38.33 32.22
CA PHE A 745 -12.34 39.40 31.37
C PHE A 745 -13.04 40.46 32.21
N ASP A 746 -12.84 41.73 31.87
CA ASP A 746 -13.60 42.82 32.47
C ASP A 746 -14.98 42.94 31.83
N ASP A 747 -15.87 43.72 32.45
CA ASP A 747 -17.27 43.87 32.00
C ASP A 747 -17.36 44.32 30.53
N ARG A 748 -16.41 45.13 30.08
CA ARG A 748 -16.32 45.61 28.70
C ARG A 748 -16.07 44.44 27.73
N VAL A 749 -15.09 43.59 28.02
CA VAL A 749 -14.77 42.42 27.19
C VAL A 749 -15.87 41.36 27.30
N LEU A 750 -16.46 41.14 28.48
CA LEU A 750 -17.57 40.22 28.67
C LEU A 750 -18.81 40.63 27.88
N ALA A 751 -19.17 41.92 27.88
CA ALA A 751 -20.29 42.43 27.10
C ALA A 751 -20.06 42.21 25.60
N ALA A 752 -18.86 42.53 25.09
CA ALA A 752 -18.49 42.27 23.71
C ALA A 752 -18.60 40.77 23.36
N LEU A 753 -18.00 39.89 24.17
CA LEU A 753 -18.01 38.44 23.92
C LEU A 753 -19.42 37.83 24.02
N ASN A 754 -20.33 38.40 24.81
CA ASN A 754 -21.73 37.96 24.91
C ASN A 754 -22.65 38.57 23.84
N GLY A 755 -22.14 39.48 23.01
CA GLY A 755 -22.94 40.13 21.96
C GLY A 755 -23.88 41.22 22.46
N THR A 756 -23.69 41.73 23.67
CA THR A 756 -24.42 42.88 24.23
C THR A 756 -23.75 44.17 23.75
N VAL A 757 -24.37 44.87 22.79
CA VAL A 757 -23.91 46.19 22.35
C VAL A 757 -24.15 47.20 23.48
N ALA A 758 -23.14 47.97 23.85
CA ALA A 758 -23.35 49.15 24.69
C ALA A 758 -24.15 50.19 23.90
N GLU A 759 -25.29 50.64 24.44
CA GLU A 759 -26.05 51.76 23.88
C GLU A 759 -25.12 52.96 23.65
N GLU A 760 -25.23 53.59 22.49
CA GLU A 760 -24.52 54.82 22.12
C GLU A 760 -24.77 55.91 23.18
N GLY A 761 -23.80 56.07 24.09
CA GLY A 761 -23.73 57.20 24.98
C GLY A 761 -23.32 58.43 24.19
N THR A 762 -24.24 59.38 24.08
CA THR A 762 -24.04 60.76 23.60
C THR A 762 -22.70 61.35 24.03
N ALA A 763 -21.79 61.56 23.08
CA ALA A 763 -20.63 62.45 23.24
C ALA A 763 -20.67 63.49 22.12
N ALA A 764 -20.58 64.74 22.56
CA ALA A 764 -20.91 65.95 21.81
C ALA A 764 -20.05 66.17 20.56
N GLU A 765 -20.65 66.85 19.59
CA GLU A 765 -19.98 67.54 18.50
C GLU A 765 -18.84 68.44 19.02
N GLU A 766 -17.61 68.16 18.62
CA GLU A 766 -16.57 69.19 18.52
C GLU A 766 -15.97 69.12 17.10
N GLU A 767 -16.15 70.21 16.36
CA GLU A 767 -15.61 70.45 15.01
C GLU A 767 -14.07 70.34 14.97
N PRO A 768 -13.47 69.84 13.87
CA PRO A 768 -12.03 69.93 13.69
C PRO A 768 -11.66 71.33 13.15
N ALA A 769 -10.82 72.03 13.91
CA ALA A 769 -10.15 73.23 13.45
C ALA A 769 -9.16 72.92 12.33
N ALA A 770 -9.22 73.72 11.27
CA ALA A 770 -8.28 73.71 10.15
C ALA A 770 -6.86 74.11 10.57
N ALA A 771 -5.86 73.45 9.99
CA ALA A 771 -4.49 73.96 9.90
C ALA A 771 -3.90 73.61 8.54
N GLU A 772 -3.46 74.65 7.84
CA GLU A 772 -2.87 74.64 6.50
C GLU A 772 -1.42 74.12 6.48
N ALA A 773 -1.09 73.52 5.33
CA ALA A 773 0.16 73.56 4.56
C ALA A 773 1.54 73.42 5.25
N GLU A 774 2.34 72.47 4.77
CA GLU A 774 3.61 72.81 4.11
C GLU A 774 4.07 71.70 3.15
N SER A 775 4.48 72.12 1.96
CA SER A 775 5.08 71.31 0.90
C SER A 775 6.59 71.57 0.86
N ASP A 776 7.41 70.52 0.78
CA ASP A 776 8.67 70.59 0.04
C ASP A 776 9.10 69.19 -0.47
N PRO A 777 9.68 69.07 -1.69
CA PRO A 777 9.88 67.81 -2.39
C PRO A 777 11.34 67.34 -2.34
N GLY A 778 11.53 66.03 -2.36
CA GLY A 778 12.81 65.43 -2.74
C GLY A 778 13.13 64.15 -2.01
N VAL A 779 13.14 63.03 -2.73
CA VAL A 779 14.35 62.25 -3.02
C VAL A 779 13.91 61.04 -3.87
N THR A 780 14.36 61.06 -5.11
CA THR A 780 14.33 59.96 -6.07
C THR A 780 15.27 58.84 -5.61
N MET A 781 14.82 57.59 -5.54
CA MET A 781 15.71 56.43 -5.53
C MET A 781 15.50 55.56 -6.77
N HIS A 782 16.54 55.52 -7.59
CA HIS A 782 16.75 54.59 -8.69
C HIS A 782 16.91 53.16 -8.16
N LEU A 783 16.17 52.20 -8.73
CA LEU A 783 16.49 50.78 -8.68
C LEU A 783 17.20 50.41 -10.00
N SER A 784 18.51 50.18 -9.91
CA SER A 784 19.29 49.60 -11.00
C SER A 784 19.12 48.08 -11.00
N LEU A 785 18.51 47.55 -12.05
CA LEU A 785 18.66 46.15 -12.44
C LEU A 785 20.00 46.01 -13.18
N ARG A 786 20.93 45.25 -12.61
CA ARG A 786 22.03 44.61 -13.35
C ARG A 786 21.88 43.11 -13.20
N GLY A 787 21.66 42.45 -14.33
CA GLY A 787 21.72 41.00 -14.45
C GLY A 787 23.15 40.48 -14.61
N ALA A 788 23.34 39.24 -14.19
CA ALA A 788 24.05 38.17 -14.88
C ALA A 788 23.62 36.86 -14.22
#